data_AF-A0A9Q1RHZ7-F1
#
_entry.id   AF-A0A9Q1RHZ7-F1
#
_cell.length_a   1.000
_cell.length_b   1.000
_cell.length_c   1.000
_cell.angle_alpha   90.00
_cell.angle_beta   90.00
_cell.angle_gamma   90.00
#
_symmetry.space_group_name_H-M   'P 1'
#
loop_
_entity.id
_entity.type
_entity.pdbx_description
1 polymer ?
#
loop_
_entity_poly.entity_id
_entity_poly.type
_entity_poly.pdbx_seq_one_letter_code
_entity_poly.pdbx_strand_id
1 'polypeptide(L)'
;MASTRPLSPNPKPSCPCKSSMTIPLEPSSKLLPSSISEFSNLITVVVIAATVAFSCNYVFTSLNHQSIPFCDTNPDFDHSLSDFCEPCPLNGVCQEGKLECAHGYRRLGNLCVEDSNINEAAKKLSKLVERLLCEEYAQYSCTGTGTGTGTGTGTGTVWVQGNQLWEKVNESKIMDEYSLNEAVYAHSMERAMEALRKVLETRLNDHGIEELKCPASLVLHYTPVSCQIQQCILEHALLLVPACALLLGCTFLLLKLRQRYYLSVRAEQIYHEACDVLEEKAVSARSGTHEPWVVASLLRDHFLSPKERKDPILWKKVEQLIQEDSRLERYPKMVKGECKVVWEWQVEGSLSSSGKRKKAKESRLASVSTEELHFTFLTWELLVLPRAHNGVQKSGSGKGDKLALAVTEKTADCNIFPPATLDFESHHNYVETLETSGPTTKKFKSCETKYTVYTPCQEQDRAMTFPRENMIYRERHCPPDDEKLRCLILAPKGYTIPFPWPKSRDYAYYANVPYKHLTVEKAVQNWVQFQGNVFKFPGGGTMFPRGADAYIDELASVVPMRSGMIRTALDTGCGVASWGAYLLKRNILAMSFAPKDNHEAQVQFALERGVPAVIGVLGSIRLPYPSRAFDMSHCSRCLIPWASNEGMYMMEVDRVLRPGGYWILSGPPLNWKTYHKVWNRTKEECKAEQKRIEDYAELLCWEKKYERGDVAIWRKIINGKSCRRTSANICQTKDTDNVWYKKMEACITPYPNVKDSDEVAGGELKKFPARLFAVPPRISKEMVPGVTVESYQEDNKLWKKHVTSYKRIVSLLGTTRYHNIMDMNAGLGGFAAALDSPKLWVMNVVPTIADNTLGVVYERGLIGIYHDWCEGFSTYPRTYDLLHANRLFTLYEDKCEFEDILLEMDRVLRPEGSIILRDGVEVLNKVRKIAAGLRWETKLVDHEDGPLVPEKIFVAVKQYVVEGDEDQNTQNDE
;
A
#
# COMPACT_ATOMS: atom_id res chain seq x y z
N MET A 1 -41.35 37.03 -65.38
CA MET A 1 -41.47 38.10 -66.40
C MET A 1 -40.06 38.55 -66.80
N ALA A 2 -39.82 38.64 -68.12
CA ALA A 2 -38.73 39.29 -68.89
C ALA A 2 -37.29 39.30 -68.32
N SER A 3 -36.28 38.64 -68.89
CA SER A 3 -35.67 38.71 -70.26
C SER A 3 -34.63 39.83 -70.41
N THR A 4 -33.38 39.49 -70.77
CA THR A 4 -32.76 39.84 -72.08
C THR A 4 -31.37 39.19 -72.32
N ARG A 5 -31.35 38.12 -73.15
CA ARG A 5 -30.66 37.87 -74.46
C ARG A 5 -29.61 38.90 -75.02
N PRO A 6 -28.92 38.66 -76.18
CA PRO A 6 -28.29 37.44 -76.77
C PRO A 6 -27.02 37.68 -77.68
N LEU A 7 -26.40 36.61 -78.25
CA LEU A 7 -26.05 36.32 -79.68
C LEU A 7 -24.74 35.51 -79.92
N SER A 8 -24.74 34.69 -81.00
CA SER A 8 -23.95 33.49 -81.37
C SER A 8 -22.93 33.73 -82.53
N PRO A 9 -22.38 32.75 -83.35
CA PRO A 9 -22.33 31.25 -83.35
C PRO A 9 -20.97 30.56 -83.82
N ASN A 10 -20.98 29.21 -83.97
CA ASN A 10 -20.23 28.29 -84.93
C ASN A 10 -19.01 27.39 -84.47
N PRO A 11 -18.70 26.20 -85.11
CA PRO A 11 -18.97 24.85 -84.52
C PRO A 11 -17.96 23.63 -84.77
N LYS A 12 -18.31 22.43 -84.20
CA LYS A 12 -18.01 20.97 -84.51
C LYS A 12 -16.77 20.23 -83.89
N PRO A 13 -16.76 18.87 -83.72
CA PRO A 13 -17.86 17.85 -83.58
C PRO A 13 -17.68 16.63 -82.58
N SER A 14 -18.79 15.90 -82.32
CA SER A 14 -19.02 14.42 -82.09
C SER A 14 -18.50 13.68 -80.83
N CYS A 15 -19.06 12.60 -80.21
CA CYS A 15 -20.34 11.82 -80.04
C CYS A 15 -19.92 10.42 -79.45
N PRO A 16 -20.77 9.42 -79.03
CA PRO A 16 -22.19 9.35 -78.62
C PRO A 16 -22.51 8.40 -77.40
N CYS A 17 -23.82 8.21 -77.12
CA CYS A 17 -24.51 7.39 -76.09
C CYS A 17 -24.51 5.83 -76.25
N LYS A 18 -24.84 5.06 -75.18
CA LYS A 18 -26.01 4.11 -75.07
C LYS A 18 -26.05 3.23 -73.78
N SER A 19 -27.22 2.63 -73.56
CA SER A 19 -27.85 1.99 -72.38
C SER A 19 -27.54 0.50 -72.08
N SER A 20 -27.77 0.09 -70.81
CA SER A 20 -28.34 -1.19 -70.28
C SER A 20 -27.99 -2.55 -70.94
N MET A 21 -27.40 -3.50 -70.20
CA MET A 21 -28.05 -4.68 -69.55
C MET A 21 -27.05 -5.81 -69.15
N THR A 22 -27.43 -6.61 -68.13
CA THR A 22 -27.07 -8.02 -67.80
C THR A 22 -25.76 -8.41 -67.05
N ILE A 23 -25.94 -9.15 -65.95
CA ILE A 23 -24.96 -9.93 -65.14
C ILE A 23 -24.73 -11.30 -65.84
N PRO A 24 -23.51 -11.91 -65.85
CA PRO A 24 -23.20 -13.01 -64.89
C PRO A 24 -21.70 -13.23 -64.50
N LEU A 25 -21.54 -13.79 -63.28
CA LEU A 25 -20.57 -14.80 -62.80
C LEU A 25 -19.05 -14.53 -62.67
N GLU A 26 -18.51 -15.06 -61.54
CA GLU A 26 -17.09 -15.33 -61.22
C GLU A 26 -16.31 -16.04 -62.34
N PRO A 27 -14.97 -15.99 -62.27
CA PRO A 27 -14.28 -17.27 -62.06
C PRO A 27 -13.23 -17.26 -60.95
N SER A 28 -12.95 -18.50 -60.55
CA SER A 28 -12.24 -19.03 -59.39
C SER A 28 -10.73 -18.79 -59.30
N SER A 29 -10.26 -18.91 -58.06
CA SER A 29 -8.94 -19.37 -57.58
C SER A 29 -8.00 -20.07 -58.58
N LYS A 30 -6.81 -19.50 -58.76
CA LYS A 30 -5.49 -20.19 -58.85
C LYS A 30 -4.39 -19.13 -58.98
N LEU A 31 -3.77 -18.77 -57.86
CA LEU A 31 -2.69 -17.77 -57.76
C LEU A 31 -1.34 -18.46 -57.55
N LEU A 32 -1.10 -19.57 -58.27
CA LEU A 32 0.17 -20.29 -58.28
C LEU A 32 0.44 -20.88 -59.68
N PRO A 33 1.61 -20.61 -60.29
CA PRO A 33 1.95 -21.09 -61.63
C PRO A 33 2.23 -22.60 -61.63
N SER A 34 1.83 -23.29 -62.71
CA SER A 34 1.84 -24.76 -62.82
C SER A 34 2.94 -25.32 -63.73
N SER A 35 3.94 -24.52 -64.14
CA SER A 35 5.08 -25.02 -64.92
C SER A 35 6.41 -24.33 -64.58
N ILE A 36 7.51 -25.07 -64.74
CA ILE A 36 8.89 -24.63 -64.46
C ILE A 36 9.32 -23.45 -65.37
N SER A 37 8.76 -23.31 -66.57
CA SER A 37 9.07 -22.20 -67.48
C SER A 37 8.46 -20.86 -67.02
N GLU A 38 7.28 -20.88 -66.38
CA GLU A 38 6.63 -19.68 -65.82
C GLU A 38 7.32 -19.20 -64.55
N PHE A 39 7.88 -20.10 -63.75
CA PHE A 39 8.67 -19.76 -62.57
C PHE A 39 10.00 -19.07 -62.93
N SER A 40 10.65 -19.51 -64.02
CA SER A 40 11.87 -18.86 -64.52
C SER A 40 11.60 -17.44 -65.05
N ASN A 41 10.47 -17.22 -65.73
CA ASN A 41 10.05 -15.89 -66.16
C ASN A 41 9.69 -14.99 -64.96
N LEU A 42 9.04 -15.53 -63.93
CA LEU A 42 8.75 -14.78 -62.70
C LEU A 42 10.05 -14.39 -61.97
N ILE A 43 11.02 -15.31 -61.85
CA ILE A 43 12.34 -14.99 -61.28
C ILE A 43 13.06 -13.94 -62.11
N THR A 44 13.02 -14.04 -63.44
CA THR A 44 13.67 -13.06 -64.33
C THR A 44 13.04 -11.67 -64.18
N VAL A 45 11.70 -11.59 -64.10
CA VAL A 45 10.98 -10.33 -63.87
C VAL A 45 11.26 -9.78 -62.47
N VAL A 46 11.31 -10.62 -61.45
CA VAL A 46 11.65 -10.22 -60.07
C VAL A 46 13.09 -9.75 -59.97
N VAL A 47 14.04 -10.38 -60.67
CA VAL A 47 15.44 -9.97 -60.71
C VAL A 47 15.59 -8.64 -61.45
N ILE A 48 14.95 -8.46 -62.60
CA ILE A 48 14.97 -7.18 -63.34
C ILE A 48 14.32 -6.08 -62.50
N ALA A 49 13.16 -6.33 -61.89
CA ALA A 49 12.49 -5.38 -61.00
C ALA A 49 13.34 -5.05 -59.77
N ALA A 50 14.03 -6.03 -59.19
CA ALA A 50 14.95 -5.82 -58.07
C ALA A 50 16.20 -5.04 -58.49
N THR A 51 16.72 -5.27 -59.69
CA THR A 51 17.91 -4.56 -60.20
C THR A 51 17.55 -3.11 -60.56
N VAL A 52 16.38 -2.87 -61.14
CA VAL A 52 15.82 -1.52 -61.39
C VAL A 52 15.48 -0.81 -60.07
N ALA A 53 14.89 -1.50 -59.09
CA ALA A 53 14.66 -0.95 -57.76
C ALA A 53 15.98 -0.63 -57.04
N PHE A 54 17.01 -1.47 -57.17
CA PHE A 54 18.32 -1.25 -56.55
C PHE A 54 19.08 -0.10 -57.22
N SER A 55 19.01 0.02 -58.55
CA SER A 55 19.62 1.14 -59.28
C SER A 55 18.84 2.45 -59.10
N CYS A 56 17.50 2.43 -59.06
CA CYS A 56 16.70 3.59 -58.68
C CYS A 56 16.94 4.00 -57.22
N ASN A 57 17.08 3.04 -56.29
CA ASN A 57 17.38 3.32 -54.89
C ASN A 57 18.82 3.83 -54.71
N TYR A 58 19.79 3.32 -55.48
CA TYR A 58 21.18 3.82 -55.49
C TYR A 58 21.29 5.24 -56.06
N VAL A 59 20.51 5.56 -57.11
CA VAL A 59 20.44 6.91 -57.69
C VAL A 59 19.66 7.87 -56.78
N PHE A 60 18.59 7.41 -56.12
CA PHE A 60 17.82 8.20 -55.16
C PHE A 60 18.60 8.46 -53.85
N THR A 61 19.43 7.51 -53.40
CA THR A 61 20.32 7.69 -52.24
C THR A 61 21.57 8.52 -52.56
N SER A 62 22.06 8.50 -53.81
CA SER A 62 23.23 9.29 -54.21
C SER A 62 22.93 10.76 -54.53
N LEU A 63 21.67 11.12 -54.81
CA LEU A 63 21.29 12.49 -55.22
C LEU A 63 20.44 13.26 -54.22
N ASN A 64 20.16 12.71 -53.03
CA ASN A 64 19.29 13.37 -52.03
C ASN A 64 19.86 13.39 -50.61
N HIS A 65 21.12 13.79 -50.48
CA HIS A 65 21.68 14.28 -49.22
C HIS A 65 22.03 15.77 -49.35
N GLN A 66 21.03 16.63 -49.27
CA GLN A 66 21.22 17.91 -48.59
C GLN A 66 20.56 17.76 -47.22
N SER A 67 21.37 17.50 -46.20
CA SER A 67 20.95 17.63 -44.81
C SER A 67 20.49 19.06 -44.58
N ILE A 68 19.32 19.24 -43.98
CA ILE A 68 18.91 20.53 -43.43
C ILE A 68 20.02 20.95 -42.44
N PRO A 69 20.66 22.12 -42.60
CA PRO A 69 21.76 22.54 -41.72
C PRO A 69 21.24 22.80 -40.30
N PHE A 70 22.10 22.61 -39.29
CA PHE A 70 21.76 23.01 -37.92
C PHE A 70 21.85 24.53 -37.74
N CYS A 71 21.01 25.12 -36.89
CA CYS A 71 21.12 26.53 -36.58
C CYS A 71 22.36 26.81 -35.70
N ASP A 72 23.14 27.83 -36.03
CA ASP A 72 24.40 28.17 -35.35
C ASP A 72 24.18 28.75 -33.94
N THR A 73 25.13 28.52 -33.03
CA THR A 73 24.97 28.76 -31.57
C THR A 73 25.30 30.19 -31.08
N ASN A 74 25.38 31.20 -31.96
CA ASN A 74 25.80 32.56 -31.56
C ASN A 74 24.61 33.47 -31.14
N PRO A 75 24.73 34.39 -30.16
CA PRO A 75 23.59 35.04 -29.49
C PRO A 75 22.95 36.23 -30.19
N ASP A 76 23.44 36.66 -31.36
CA ASP A 76 22.95 37.90 -32.01
C ASP A 76 22.36 37.58 -33.39
N PHE A 77 21.15 37.00 -33.48
CA PHE A 77 20.38 37.06 -34.74
C PHE A 77 18.85 36.93 -34.56
N ASP A 78 18.17 37.70 -35.41
CA ASP A 78 16.75 38.09 -35.44
C ASP A 78 15.77 36.94 -35.78
N HIS A 79 14.55 36.98 -35.22
CA HIS A 79 13.59 35.86 -35.13
C HIS A 79 12.80 35.54 -36.43
N SER A 80 13.30 35.85 -37.63
CA SER A 80 12.50 35.76 -38.86
C SER A 80 12.86 34.65 -39.87
N LEU A 81 13.70 33.66 -39.53
CA LEU A 81 14.12 32.59 -40.47
C LEU A 81 14.13 31.16 -39.87
N SER A 82 13.08 30.79 -39.13
CA SER A 82 12.96 29.47 -38.47
C SER A 82 12.59 28.29 -39.40
N ASP A 83 12.36 28.50 -40.69
CA ASP A 83 11.81 27.46 -41.59
C ASP A 83 12.89 26.66 -42.36
N PHE A 84 14.19 26.96 -42.20
CA PHE A 84 15.27 26.39 -43.03
C PHE A 84 16.44 25.71 -42.28
N CYS A 85 16.44 25.63 -40.95
CA CYS A 85 17.49 24.94 -40.17
C CYS A 85 16.92 24.11 -39.01
N GLU A 86 17.58 23.00 -38.65
CA GLU A 86 17.21 22.21 -37.47
C GLU A 86 17.85 22.83 -36.20
N PRO A 87 17.13 22.91 -35.07
CA PRO A 87 17.69 23.44 -33.83
C PRO A 87 18.85 22.57 -33.33
N CYS A 88 19.92 23.21 -32.84
CA CYS A 88 21.09 22.50 -32.36
C CYS A 88 20.74 21.59 -31.16
N PRO A 89 21.08 20.28 -31.21
CA PRO A 89 20.72 19.32 -30.16
C PRO A 89 21.47 19.58 -28.84
N LEU A 90 20.87 19.15 -27.73
CA LEU A 90 21.46 19.28 -26.39
C LEU A 90 22.84 18.59 -26.33
N ASN A 91 23.84 19.27 -25.75
CA ASN A 91 25.25 18.86 -25.71
C ASN A 91 25.95 18.79 -27.10
N GLY A 92 25.39 19.45 -28.11
CA GLY A 92 26.02 19.72 -29.40
C GLY A 92 26.48 21.16 -29.54
N VAL A 93 27.55 21.39 -30.29
CA VAL A 93 28.04 22.68 -30.77
C VAL A 93 27.78 22.71 -32.27
N CYS A 94 26.96 23.67 -32.72
CA CYS A 94 26.61 23.81 -34.12
C CYS A 94 27.23 25.09 -34.69
N GLN A 95 28.06 24.93 -35.72
CA GLN A 95 28.74 26.02 -36.43
C GLN A 95 28.71 25.75 -37.94
N GLU A 96 28.34 26.75 -38.73
CA GLU A 96 28.14 26.66 -40.18
C GLU A 96 27.24 25.49 -40.60
N GLY A 97 26.19 25.21 -39.83
CA GLY A 97 25.26 24.12 -40.15
C GLY A 97 25.74 22.71 -39.80
N LYS A 98 26.93 22.56 -39.20
CA LYS A 98 27.50 21.27 -38.82
C LYS A 98 27.41 21.05 -37.31
N LEU A 99 26.96 19.86 -36.93
CA LEU A 99 26.93 19.40 -35.53
C LEU A 99 28.25 18.72 -35.15
N GLU A 100 28.92 19.29 -34.15
CA GLU A 100 29.96 18.64 -33.35
C GLU A 100 29.43 18.37 -31.94
N CYS A 101 29.73 17.22 -31.36
CA CYS A 101 29.28 16.94 -29.99
C CYS A 101 30.27 17.50 -28.97
N ALA A 102 29.74 18.06 -27.88
CA ALA A 102 30.55 18.49 -26.75
C ALA A 102 31.39 17.32 -26.21
N HIS A 103 32.57 17.63 -25.69
CA HIS A 103 33.50 16.63 -25.17
C HIS A 103 32.83 15.67 -24.16
N GLY A 104 32.96 14.35 -24.39
CA GLY A 104 32.29 13.30 -23.61
C GLY A 104 30.99 12.77 -24.21
N TYR A 105 30.54 13.31 -25.34
CA TYR A 105 29.39 12.86 -26.11
C TYR A 105 29.82 12.42 -27.51
N ARG A 106 29.28 11.30 -27.98
CA ARG A 106 29.48 10.80 -29.35
C ARG A 106 28.27 11.15 -30.21
N ARG A 107 28.53 11.46 -31.48
CA ARG A 107 27.47 11.76 -32.46
C ARG A 107 26.76 10.47 -32.86
N LEU A 108 25.45 10.42 -32.65
CA LEU A 108 24.57 9.34 -33.11
C LEU A 108 23.43 9.98 -33.93
N GLY A 109 23.63 10.08 -35.24
CA GLY A 109 22.72 10.82 -36.13
C GLY A 109 22.73 12.33 -35.85
N ASN A 110 21.56 12.88 -35.53
CA ASN A 110 21.33 14.29 -35.19
C ASN A 110 21.36 14.54 -33.66
N LEU A 111 21.86 13.59 -32.87
CA LEU A 111 21.92 13.67 -31.41
C LEU A 111 23.36 13.46 -30.90
N CYS A 112 23.68 14.13 -29.80
CA CYS A 112 24.89 13.90 -29.03
C CYS A 112 24.55 13.03 -27.82
N VAL A 113 25.04 11.80 -27.82
CA VAL A 113 24.76 10.78 -26.79
C VAL A 113 26.01 10.57 -25.95
N GLU A 114 25.86 10.47 -24.62
CA GLU A 114 27.00 10.24 -23.73
C GLU A 114 27.83 9.02 -24.17
N ASP A 115 29.15 9.19 -24.20
CA ASP A 115 30.04 8.07 -24.51
C ASP A 115 30.10 7.14 -23.29
N SER A 116 29.42 5.98 -23.44
CA SER A 116 29.35 4.95 -22.41
C SER A 116 30.73 4.45 -21.96
N ASN A 117 31.73 4.48 -22.85
CA ASN A 117 33.07 3.99 -22.55
C ASN A 117 33.82 4.95 -21.63
N ILE A 118 33.68 6.27 -21.84
CA ILE A 118 34.28 7.31 -20.97
C ILE A 118 33.62 7.28 -19.59
N ASN A 119 32.29 7.11 -19.54
CA ASN A 119 31.54 7.10 -18.29
C ASN A 119 31.84 5.83 -17.46
N GLU A 120 32.00 4.67 -18.11
CA GLU A 120 32.39 3.43 -17.44
C GLU A 120 33.84 3.50 -16.92
N ALA A 121 34.77 4.03 -17.72
CA ALA A 121 36.17 4.22 -17.32
C ALA A 121 36.29 5.19 -16.13
N ALA A 122 35.61 6.34 -16.18
CA ALA A 122 35.59 7.31 -15.09
C ALA A 122 34.98 6.73 -13.79
N LYS A 123 33.95 5.88 -13.91
CA LYS A 123 33.34 5.20 -12.75
C LYS A 123 34.25 4.15 -12.11
N LYS A 124 35.06 3.45 -12.90
CA LYS A 124 36.05 2.49 -12.38
C LYS A 124 37.24 3.20 -11.74
N LEU A 125 37.75 4.26 -12.38
CA LEU A 125 38.82 5.11 -11.85
C LEU A 125 38.42 5.77 -10.53
N SER A 126 37.20 6.33 -10.45
CA SER A 126 36.70 6.93 -9.21
C SER A 126 36.65 5.91 -8.06
N LYS A 127 36.17 4.70 -8.33
CA LYS A 127 36.09 3.63 -7.32
C LYS A 127 37.46 3.13 -6.85
N LEU A 128 38.49 3.18 -7.70
CA LEU A 128 39.86 2.84 -7.32
C LEU A 128 40.45 3.89 -6.37
N VAL A 129 40.31 5.17 -6.73
CA VAL A 129 40.80 6.28 -5.92
C VAL A 129 40.10 6.34 -4.56
N GLU A 130 38.77 6.13 -4.53
CA GLU A 130 37.99 6.01 -3.29
C GLU A 130 38.55 4.89 -2.39
N ARG A 131 38.81 3.71 -2.97
CA ARG A 131 39.38 2.58 -2.23
C ARG A 131 40.73 2.92 -1.62
N LEU A 132 41.67 3.47 -2.41
CA LEU A 132 43.02 3.78 -1.95
C LEU A 132 43.01 4.81 -0.80
N LEU A 133 42.17 5.84 -0.88
CA LEU A 133 42.06 6.86 0.16
C LEU A 133 41.38 6.35 1.43
N CYS A 134 40.34 5.54 1.30
CA CYS A 134 39.62 5.01 2.46
C CYS A 134 40.39 3.88 3.16
N GLU A 135 41.21 3.10 2.44
CA GLU A 135 42.11 2.10 3.04
C GLU A 135 43.23 2.75 3.87
N GLU A 136 43.86 3.82 3.37
CA GLU A 136 44.86 4.59 4.12
C GLU A 136 44.26 5.20 5.40
N TYR A 137 43.07 5.79 5.31
CA TYR A 137 42.41 6.36 6.50
C TYR A 137 41.93 5.27 7.49
N ALA A 138 41.48 4.11 6.99
CA ALA A 138 41.14 2.97 7.85
C ALA A 138 42.37 2.44 8.61
N GLN A 139 43.53 2.33 7.94
CA GLN A 139 44.79 1.91 8.57
C GLN A 139 45.26 2.91 9.64
N TYR A 140 45.16 4.20 9.36
CA TYR A 140 45.46 5.25 10.33
C TYR A 140 44.54 5.17 11.57
N SER A 141 43.25 4.96 11.35
CA SER A 141 42.25 4.90 12.43
C SER A 141 42.44 3.70 13.36
N CYS A 142 43.00 2.59 12.87
CA CYS A 142 43.21 1.38 13.66
C CYS A 142 44.52 1.33 14.45
N THR A 143 45.55 2.08 14.06
CA THR A 143 46.90 1.95 14.63
C THR A 143 47.26 2.98 15.69
N GLY A 144 46.46 4.06 15.85
CA GLY A 144 46.55 4.95 17.01
C GLY A 144 47.96 5.50 17.29
N THR A 145 48.37 6.52 16.52
CA THR A 145 49.57 7.37 16.64
C THR A 145 50.92 6.82 16.16
N GLY A 146 51.57 7.63 15.31
CA GLY A 146 52.95 7.45 14.92
C GLY A 146 53.89 7.49 16.12
N THR A 147 54.53 6.35 16.37
CA THR A 147 55.83 6.28 17.02
C THR A 147 56.65 5.27 16.22
N GLY A 148 57.80 5.73 15.73
CA GLY A 148 58.61 4.96 14.81
C GLY A 148 59.32 3.79 15.48
N THR A 149 59.39 2.69 14.74
CA THR A 149 60.60 1.87 14.60
C THR A 149 60.61 1.32 13.17
N GLY A 150 61.74 1.49 12.46
CA GLY A 150 61.93 1.28 11.02
C GLY A 150 61.42 -0.06 10.47
N THR A 151 61.09 -0.18 9.20
CA THR A 151 61.77 0.35 8.00
C THR A 151 60.80 0.45 6.82
N GLY A 152 60.82 1.57 6.09
CA GLY A 152 60.30 1.67 4.71
C GLY A 152 59.01 2.47 4.50
N THR A 153 59.16 3.80 4.38
CA THR A 153 58.34 4.76 3.59
C THR A 153 56.80 4.68 3.67
N GLY A 154 56.20 5.56 4.49
CA GLY A 154 54.79 5.94 4.42
C GLY A 154 54.32 6.64 5.69
N THR A 155 54.45 7.97 5.75
CA THR A 155 53.83 8.79 6.79
C THR A 155 52.32 8.79 6.58
N GLY A 156 51.58 7.92 7.29
CA GLY A 156 50.13 7.85 7.20
C GLY A 156 49.50 9.14 7.75
N THR A 157 49.13 10.05 6.85
CA THR A 157 48.32 11.23 7.16
C THR A 157 46.90 11.01 6.64
N VAL A 158 45.90 11.39 7.43
CA VAL A 158 44.47 11.30 7.05
C VAL A 158 44.14 12.09 5.78
N TRP A 159 44.96 13.09 5.46
CA TRP A 159 44.89 13.90 4.26
C TRP A 159 46.02 13.49 3.31
N VAL A 160 45.68 13.16 2.07
CA VAL A 160 46.62 12.69 1.04
C VAL A 160 46.74 13.74 -0.06
N GLN A 161 47.96 14.11 -0.44
CA GLN A 161 48.18 15.09 -1.51
C GLN A 161 47.81 14.51 -2.88
N GLY A 162 47.11 15.30 -3.70
CA GLY A 162 46.64 14.88 -5.02
C GLY A 162 47.76 14.35 -5.92
N ASN A 163 48.95 14.96 -5.89
CA ASN A 163 50.14 14.53 -6.64
C ASN A 163 50.66 13.13 -6.26
N GLN A 164 50.65 12.76 -4.98
CA GLN A 164 51.07 11.44 -4.54
C GLN A 164 50.03 10.36 -4.89
N LEU A 165 48.76 10.73 -4.88
CA LEU A 165 47.67 9.88 -5.34
C LEU A 165 47.79 9.59 -6.84
N TRP A 166 48.22 10.58 -7.64
CA TRP A 166 48.42 10.43 -9.08
C TRP A 166 49.48 9.39 -9.45
N GLU A 167 50.61 9.36 -8.75
CA GLU A 167 51.64 8.34 -8.97
C GLU A 167 51.12 6.93 -8.65
N LYS A 168 50.42 6.75 -7.51
CA LYS A 168 49.84 5.46 -7.12
C LYS A 168 48.78 4.95 -8.11
N VAL A 169 47.99 5.85 -8.70
CA VAL A 169 46.98 5.48 -9.71
C VAL A 169 47.65 5.11 -11.04
N ASN A 170 48.70 5.82 -11.45
CA ASN A 170 49.44 5.50 -12.68
C ASN A 170 50.21 4.17 -12.59
N GLU A 171 50.70 3.80 -11.40
CA GLU A 171 51.35 2.50 -11.17
C GLU A 171 50.40 1.29 -11.34
N SER A 172 49.08 1.50 -11.25
CA SER A 172 48.09 0.42 -11.31
C SER A 172 47.85 -0.20 -12.70
N LYS A 173 48.59 0.23 -13.74
CA LYS A 173 48.55 -0.31 -15.13
C LYS A 173 47.16 -0.39 -15.79
N ILE A 174 46.22 0.47 -15.41
CA ILE A 174 44.86 0.49 -15.98
C ILE A 174 44.83 0.85 -17.47
N MET A 175 45.81 1.61 -17.96
CA MET A 175 46.00 1.92 -19.38
C MET A 175 46.09 0.66 -20.24
N ASP A 176 46.84 -0.35 -19.76
CA ASP A 176 47.12 -1.59 -20.48
C ASP A 176 45.94 -2.57 -20.44
N GLU A 177 45.12 -2.52 -19.38
CA GLU A 177 43.99 -3.45 -19.19
C GLU A 177 42.80 -3.14 -20.12
N TYR A 178 42.68 -1.91 -20.61
CA TYR A 178 41.51 -1.45 -21.37
C TYR A 178 41.81 -0.85 -22.76
N SER A 179 43.07 -0.88 -23.20
CA SER A 179 43.49 -0.33 -24.52
C SER A 179 42.99 1.10 -24.75
N LEU A 180 43.04 1.95 -23.72
CA LEU A 180 42.54 3.31 -23.79
C LEU A 180 43.58 4.20 -24.50
N ASN A 181 43.12 4.99 -25.47
CA ASN A 181 43.96 6.04 -26.05
C ASN A 181 44.35 7.06 -24.97
N GLU A 182 45.56 7.59 -25.03
CA GLU A 182 46.14 8.51 -24.03
C GLU A 182 45.23 9.74 -23.77
N ALA A 183 44.59 10.27 -24.82
CA ALA A 183 43.61 11.35 -24.71
C ALA A 183 42.30 10.94 -24.00
N VAL A 184 41.84 9.69 -24.19
CA VAL A 184 40.62 9.15 -23.57
C VAL A 184 40.86 8.83 -22.08
N TYR A 185 42.07 8.37 -21.74
CA TYR A 185 42.47 8.13 -20.35
C TYR A 185 42.57 9.43 -19.55
N ALA A 186 43.26 10.45 -20.09
CA ALA A 186 43.38 11.76 -19.46
C ALA A 186 42.01 12.37 -19.15
N HIS A 187 41.06 12.26 -20.09
CA HIS A 187 39.73 12.83 -19.92
C HIS A 187 38.82 12.01 -19.00
N SER A 188 38.93 10.68 -19.01
CA SER A 188 38.22 9.81 -18.06
C SER A 188 38.69 10.05 -16.63
N MET A 189 39.98 10.38 -16.46
CA MET A 189 40.58 10.72 -15.17
C MET A 189 40.07 12.05 -14.62
N GLU A 190 40.00 13.08 -15.46
CA GLU A 190 39.45 14.39 -15.09
C GLU A 190 37.99 14.27 -14.62
N ARG A 191 37.15 13.52 -15.36
CA ARG A 191 35.77 13.25 -14.96
C ARG A 191 35.67 12.42 -13.68
N ALA A 192 36.57 11.45 -13.46
CA ALA A 192 36.59 10.67 -12.23
C ALA A 192 36.90 11.56 -11.01
N MET A 193 37.83 12.51 -11.14
CA MET A 193 38.14 13.45 -10.07
C MET A 193 37.01 14.42 -9.79
N GLU A 194 36.34 14.94 -10.83
CA GLU A 194 35.19 15.82 -10.65
C GLU A 194 34.04 15.10 -9.92
N ALA A 195 33.83 13.82 -10.20
CA ALA A 195 32.87 13.00 -9.46
C ALA A 195 33.30 12.79 -8.00
N LEU A 196 34.59 12.56 -7.75
CA LEU A 196 35.14 12.33 -6.41
C LEU A 196 35.17 13.58 -5.55
N ARG A 197 35.42 14.77 -6.12
CA ARG A 197 35.36 16.05 -5.40
C ARG A 197 34.00 16.33 -4.77
N LYS A 198 32.93 15.72 -5.31
CA LYS A 198 31.57 15.82 -4.74
C LYS A 198 31.34 14.88 -3.55
N VAL A 199 32.23 13.91 -3.33
CA VAL A 199 32.08 12.83 -2.35
C VAL A 199 33.15 12.87 -1.26
N LEU A 200 34.40 13.22 -1.62
CA LEU A 200 35.54 13.28 -0.73
C LEU A 200 35.70 14.67 -0.10
N GLU A 201 36.29 14.73 1.10
CA GLU A 201 36.67 15.98 1.73
C GLU A 201 37.94 16.52 1.06
N THR A 202 37.93 17.78 0.61
CA THR A 202 39.09 18.45 0.02
C THR A 202 39.55 19.63 0.86
N ARG A 203 40.86 19.89 0.88
CA ARG A 203 41.45 21.12 1.45
C ARG A 203 42.67 21.55 0.64
N LEU A 204 43.07 22.81 0.79
CA LEU A 204 44.36 23.30 0.33
C LEU A 204 45.31 23.36 1.52
N ASN A 205 46.53 22.86 1.35
CA ASN A 205 47.58 23.05 2.36
C ASN A 205 48.25 24.43 2.24
N ASP A 206 49.12 24.76 3.17
CA ASP A 206 49.77 26.08 3.27
C ASP A 206 50.63 26.47 2.04
N HIS A 207 50.90 25.50 1.15
CA HIS A 207 51.64 25.69 -0.10
C HIS A 207 50.72 25.75 -1.33
N GLY A 208 49.40 25.77 -1.13
CA GLY A 208 48.40 25.83 -2.21
C GLY A 208 48.16 24.50 -2.92
N ILE A 209 48.55 23.36 -2.33
CA ILE A 209 48.38 22.02 -2.93
C ILE A 209 47.09 21.37 -2.41
N GLU A 210 46.29 20.78 -3.31
CA GLU A 210 45.03 20.08 -3.00
C GLU A 210 45.29 18.75 -2.28
N GLU A 211 44.68 18.58 -1.11
CA GLU A 211 44.69 17.37 -0.30
C GLU A 211 43.28 16.78 -0.19
N LEU A 212 43.18 15.47 -0.35
CA LEU A 212 41.94 14.68 -0.36
C LEU A 212 41.87 13.80 0.87
N LYS A 213 40.65 13.63 1.41
CA LYS A 213 40.38 12.79 2.58
C LYS A 213 39.05 12.03 2.41
N CYS A 214 39.06 10.76 2.81
CA CYS A 214 37.85 9.93 2.81
C CYS A 214 36.92 10.32 3.99
N PRO A 215 35.59 10.46 3.78
CA PRO A 215 34.65 10.77 4.86
C PRO A 215 34.59 9.67 5.92
N ALA A 216 34.51 10.05 7.20
CA ALA A 216 34.53 9.10 8.32
C ALA A 216 33.41 8.03 8.24
N SER A 217 32.25 8.37 7.67
CA SER A 217 31.15 7.43 7.46
C SER A 217 31.46 6.31 6.46
N LEU A 218 32.34 6.57 5.51
CA LEU A 218 32.71 5.62 4.46
C LEU A 218 33.86 4.70 4.91
N VAL A 219 34.76 5.21 5.76
CA VAL A 219 35.91 4.48 6.33
C VAL A 219 35.48 3.22 7.09
N LEU A 220 34.32 3.23 7.76
CA LEU A 220 33.81 2.08 8.51
C LEU A 220 33.64 0.82 7.64
N HIS A 221 33.40 0.98 6.34
CA HIS A 221 33.31 -0.15 5.39
C HIS A 221 34.66 -0.74 5.02
N TYR A 222 35.75 0.01 5.19
CA TYR A 222 37.13 -0.38 4.87
C TYR A 222 37.94 -0.76 6.12
N THR A 223 37.40 -0.54 7.33
CA THR A 223 38.02 -0.99 8.59
C THR A 223 37.90 -2.50 8.79
N PRO A 224 38.99 -3.22 9.08
CA PRO A 224 38.95 -4.65 9.40
C PRO A 224 38.08 -4.96 10.63
N VAL A 225 37.32 -6.05 10.57
CA VAL A 225 36.40 -6.49 11.65
C VAL A 225 37.12 -6.69 12.99
N SER A 226 38.39 -7.10 12.97
CA SER A 226 39.23 -7.24 14.18
C SER A 226 39.40 -5.91 14.94
N CYS A 227 39.58 -4.81 14.22
CA CYS A 227 39.74 -3.46 14.78
C CYS A 227 38.42 -2.94 15.38
N GLN A 228 37.29 -3.19 14.70
CA GLN A 228 35.96 -2.84 15.21
C GLN A 228 35.61 -3.58 16.50
N ILE A 229 35.96 -4.87 16.58
CA ILE A 229 35.73 -5.69 17.79
C ILE A 229 36.57 -5.16 18.96
N GLN A 230 37.85 -4.85 18.74
CA GLN A 230 38.71 -4.29 19.79
C GLN A 230 38.19 -2.95 20.32
N GLN A 231 37.73 -2.05 19.44
CA GLN A 231 37.21 -0.74 19.82
C GLN A 231 35.88 -0.86 20.59
N CYS A 232 34.99 -1.77 20.16
CA CYS A 232 33.72 -2.04 20.83
C CYS A 232 33.90 -2.66 22.23
N ILE A 233 34.84 -3.60 22.39
CA ILE A 233 35.16 -4.20 23.68
C ILE A 233 35.70 -3.16 24.66
N LEU A 234 36.55 -2.24 24.20
CA LEU A 234 37.13 -1.19 25.05
C LEU A 234 36.08 -0.19 25.56
N GLU A 235 35.16 0.24 24.70
CA GLU A 235 34.15 1.23 25.08
C GLU A 235 33.08 0.67 26.03
N HIS A 236 32.75 -0.63 25.93
CA HIS A 236 31.56 -1.20 26.59
C HIS A 236 31.89 -2.22 27.69
N ALA A 237 33.18 -2.37 28.06
CA ALA A 237 33.64 -3.32 29.07
C ALA A 237 32.93 -3.18 30.43
N LEU A 238 32.57 -1.96 30.85
CA LEU A 238 31.89 -1.69 32.12
C LEU A 238 30.43 -2.16 32.17
N LEU A 239 29.78 -2.35 31.00
CA LEU A 239 28.38 -2.80 30.90
C LEU A 239 28.24 -4.30 30.59
N LEU A 240 29.21 -4.88 29.87
CA LEU A 240 29.18 -6.29 29.47
C LEU A 240 29.44 -7.25 30.64
N VAL A 241 30.35 -6.91 31.55
CA VAL A 241 30.72 -7.79 32.68
C VAL A 241 29.54 -8.02 33.64
N PRO A 242 28.77 -7.00 34.08
CA PRO A 242 27.59 -7.20 34.92
C PRO A 242 26.47 -7.97 34.22
N ALA A 243 26.25 -7.74 32.92
CA ALA A 243 25.20 -8.42 32.15
C ALA A 243 25.49 -9.93 32.01
N CYS A 244 26.75 -10.30 31.78
CA CYS A 244 27.16 -11.70 31.75
C CYS A 244 27.00 -12.38 33.12
N ALA A 245 27.31 -11.69 34.22
CA ALA A 245 27.08 -12.22 35.57
C ALA A 245 25.58 -12.44 35.87
N LEU A 246 24.72 -11.51 35.44
CA LEU A 246 23.27 -11.63 35.55
C LEU A 246 22.72 -12.80 34.74
N LEU A 247 23.19 -13.00 33.50
CA LEU A 247 22.78 -14.12 32.66
C LEU A 247 23.19 -15.48 33.26
N LEU A 248 24.40 -15.57 33.83
CA LEU A 248 24.84 -16.78 34.53
C LEU A 248 24.03 -17.03 35.82
N GLY A 249 23.66 -15.97 36.55
CA GLY A 249 22.78 -16.07 37.72
C GLY A 249 21.36 -16.54 37.36
N CYS A 250 20.75 -15.96 36.32
CA CYS A 250 19.42 -16.32 35.85
C CYS A 250 19.37 -17.76 35.33
N THR A 251 20.37 -18.20 34.58
CA THR A 251 20.45 -19.59 34.09
C THR A 251 20.58 -20.59 35.24
N PHE A 252 21.38 -20.28 36.27
CA PHE A 252 21.47 -21.12 37.48
C PHE A 252 20.14 -21.21 38.24
N LEU A 253 19.43 -20.08 38.40
CA LEU A 253 18.11 -20.03 39.03
C LEU A 253 17.06 -20.83 38.27
N LEU A 254 17.01 -20.70 36.94
CA LEU A 254 16.10 -21.46 36.08
C LEU A 254 16.37 -22.96 36.14
N LEU A 255 17.65 -23.37 36.17
CA LEU A 255 18.01 -24.78 36.33
C LEU A 255 17.56 -25.32 37.70
N LYS A 256 17.69 -24.53 38.77
CA LYS A 256 17.23 -24.93 40.11
C LYS A 256 15.71 -25.04 40.21
N LEU A 257 14.97 -24.11 39.59
CA LEU A 257 13.50 -24.16 39.53
C LEU A 257 13.02 -25.38 38.72
N ARG A 258 13.65 -25.63 37.56
CA ARG A 258 13.35 -26.80 36.73
C ARG A 258 13.61 -28.12 37.47
N GLN A 259 14.70 -28.19 38.24
CA GLN A 259 15.01 -29.36 39.06
C GLN A 259 13.97 -29.59 40.16
N ARG A 260 13.54 -28.53 40.87
CA ARG A 260 12.50 -28.62 41.90
C ARG A 260 11.15 -29.06 41.33
N TYR A 261 10.77 -28.51 40.18
CA TYR A 261 9.54 -28.90 39.49
C TYR A 261 9.58 -30.38 39.07
N TYR A 262 10.67 -30.82 38.43
CA TYR A 262 10.86 -32.22 38.03
C TYR A 262 10.72 -33.19 39.22
N LEU A 263 11.36 -32.88 40.35
CA LEU A 263 11.28 -33.71 41.55
C LEU A 263 9.85 -33.79 42.13
N SER A 264 9.06 -32.71 42.05
CA SER A 264 7.67 -32.72 42.52
C SER A 264 6.78 -33.61 41.66
N VAL A 265 6.81 -33.40 40.34
CA VAL A 265 5.98 -34.14 39.39
C VAL A 265 6.33 -35.63 39.39
N ARG A 266 7.63 -35.96 39.45
CA ARG A 266 8.08 -37.36 39.49
C ARG A 266 7.71 -38.05 40.80
N ALA A 267 7.74 -37.34 41.94
CA ALA A 267 7.31 -37.88 43.23
C ALA A 267 5.80 -38.23 43.23
N GLU A 268 4.95 -37.34 42.71
CA GLU A 268 3.51 -37.59 42.59
C GLU A 268 3.19 -38.79 41.69
N GLN A 269 3.94 -38.96 40.60
CA GLN A 269 3.76 -40.11 39.72
C GLN A 269 4.07 -41.43 40.45
N ILE A 270 5.19 -41.51 41.17
CA ILE A 270 5.58 -42.70 41.94
C ILE A 270 4.58 -42.97 43.07
N TYR A 271 4.07 -41.91 43.72
CA TYR A 271 3.02 -42.03 44.72
C TYR A 271 1.76 -42.72 44.18
N HIS A 272 1.28 -42.31 42.99
CA HIS A 272 0.13 -42.96 42.37
C HIS A 272 0.38 -44.42 41.98
N GLU A 273 1.56 -44.74 41.46
CA GLU A 273 1.96 -46.12 41.15
C GLU A 273 2.03 -46.98 42.42
N ALA A 274 2.50 -46.41 43.55
CA ALA A 274 2.52 -47.09 44.85
C ALA A 274 1.09 -47.34 45.39
N CYS A 275 0.17 -46.38 45.26
CA CYS A 275 -1.24 -46.55 45.62
C CYS A 275 -1.87 -47.70 44.83
N ASP A 276 -1.66 -47.75 43.50
CA ASP A 276 -2.24 -48.79 42.64
C ASP A 276 -1.78 -50.20 43.08
N VAL A 277 -0.49 -50.37 43.40
CA VAL A 277 0.06 -51.66 43.88
C VAL A 277 -0.47 -52.04 45.26
N LEU A 278 -0.59 -51.09 46.18
CA LEU A 278 -1.10 -51.35 47.52
C LEU A 278 -2.59 -51.68 47.51
N GLU A 279 -3.37 -51.03 46.64
CA GLU A 279 -4.78 -51.34 46.42
C GLU A 279 -4.96 -52.75 45.83
N GLU A 280 -4.16 -53.14 44.82
CA GLU A 280 -4.19 -54.49 44.23
C GLU A 280 -3.83 -55.58 45.26
N LYS A 281 -2.85 -55.32 46.12
CA LYS A 281 -2.47 -56.22 47.21
C LYS A 281 -3.56 -56.36 48.26
N ALA A 282 -4.23 -55.29 48.63
CA ALA A 282 -5.35 -55.33 49.54
C ALA A 282 -6.53 -56.13 48.97
N VAL A 283 -6.82 -56.02 47.66
CA VAL A 283 -7.82 -56.84 46.97
C VAL A 283 -7.43 -58.32 46.97
N SER A 284 -6.17 -58.63 46.66
CA SER A 284 -5.65 -60.00 46.59
C SER A 284 -5.57 -60.69 47.96
N ALA A 285 -5.36 -59.93 49.04
CA ALA A 285 -5.38 -60.46 50.39
C ALA A 285 -6.78 -60.93 50.82
N ARG A 286 -7.85 -60.29 50.31
CA ARG A 286 -9.24 -60.69 50.59
C ARG A 286 -9.64 -62.01 49.93
N SER A 287 -8.97 -62.41 48.84
CA SER A 287 -9.17 -63.73 48.20
C SER A 287 -8.32 -64.85 48.84
N GLY A 288 -7.60 -64.54 49.92
CA GLY A 288 -6.89 -65.52 50.76
C GLY A 288 -5.50 -65.95 50.27
N THR A 289 -4.92 -65.26 49.27
CA THR A 289 -3.68 -65.72 48.60
C THR A 289 -2.41 -64.96 48.99
N HIS A 290 -2.47 -63.73 49.52
CA HIS A 290 -1.29 -62.91 49.83
C HIS A 290 -1.46 -62.00 51.05
N GLU A 291 -0.35 -61.51 51.61
CA GLU A 291 -0.33 -60.54 52.72
C GLU A 291 -0.82 -59.15 52.26
N PRO A 292 -1.58 -58.39 53.09
CA PRO A 292 -2.20 -57.12 52.71
C PRO A 292 -1.25 -55.91 52.71
N TRP A 293 0.02 -56.11 53.07
CA TRP A 293 1.01 -55.04 53.26
C TRP A 293 2.27 -55.29 52.43
N VAL A 294 3.02 -54.22 52.11
CA VAL A 294 4.28 -54.31 51.34
C VAL A 294 5.40 -53.55 52.04
N VAL A 295 6.63 -54.08 52.00
CA VAL A 295 7.80 -53.41 52.57
C VAL A 295 8.17 -52.18 51.74
N ALA A 296 8.26 -51.02 52.38
CA ALA A 296 8.51 -49.73 51.73
C ALA A 296 9.82 -49.71 50.92
N SER A 297 10.88 -50.33 51.43
CA SER A 297 12.17 -50.42 50.74
C SER A 297 12.10 -51.25 49.45
N LEU A 298 11.19 -52.22 49.38
CA LEU A 298 10.98 -53.03 48.17
C LEU A 298 10.25 -52.23 47.10
N LEU A 299 9.25 -51.42 47.48
CA LEU A 299 8.57 -50.49 46.58
C LEU A 299 9.54 -49.43 46.04
N ARG A 300 10.41 -48.90 46.89
CA ARG A 300 11.47 -47.97 46.48
C ARG A 300 12.34 -48.54 45.36
N ASP A 301 12.82 -49.76 45.57
CA ASP A 301 13.75 -50.40 44.65
C ASP A 301 13.04 -50.82 43.34
N HIS A 302 11.73 -51.06 43.39
CA HIS A 302 10.88 -51.35 42.24
C HIS A 302 10.59 -50.11 41.39
N PHE A 303 10.22 -48.98 42.00
CA PHE A 303 9.79 -47.78 41.27
C PHE A 303 10.95 -46.87 40.82
N LEU A 304 12.06 -46.84 41.55
CA LEU A 304 13.20 -45.97 41.23
C LEU A 304 14.27 -46.68 40.41
N SER A 305 14.71 -46.05 39.32
CA SER A 305 15.86 -46.52 38.55
C SER A 305 17.17 -46.39 39.35
N PRO A 306 18.24 -47.13 38.98
CA PRO A 306 19.54 -47.03 39.67
C PRO A 306 20.15 -45.62 39.71
N LYS A 307 19.78 -44.74 38.77
CA LYS A 307 20.19 -43.33 38.77
C LYS A 307 19.36 -42.48 39.73
N GLU A 308 18.05 -42.68 39.77
CA GLU A 308 17.14 -41.94 40.66
C GLU A 308 17.35 -42.33 42.14
N ARG A 309 17.77 -43.57 42.43
CA ARG A 309 18.13 -44.00 43.80
C ARG A 309 19.31 -43.24 44.41
N LYS A 310 20.10 -42.55 43.58
CA LYS A 310 21.19 -41.69 44.07
C LYS A 310 20.69 -40.32 44.58
N ASP A 311 19.45 -39.94 44.26
CA ASP A 311 18.83 -38.72 44.77
C ASP A 311 17.96 -39.04 46.00
N PRO A 312 18.43 -38.74 47.22
CA PRO A 312 17.70 -39.05 48.44
C PRO A 312 16.43 -38.18 48.62
N ILE A 313 16.29 -37.09 47.86
CA ILE A 313 15.20 -36.12 48.03
C ILE A 313 13.92 -36.63 47.37
N LEU A 314 14.02 -37.34 46.23
CA LEU A 314 12.87 -37.84 45.49
C LEU A 314 12.04 -38.83 46.31
N TRP A 315 12.68 -39.86 46.86
CA TRP A 315 11.96 -40.88 47.66
C TRP A 315 11.38 -40.30 48.95
N LYS A 316 12.11 -39.39 49.60
CA LYS A 316 11.63 -38.70 50.81
C LYS A 316 10.34 -37.91 50.56
N LYS A 317 10.19 -37.33 49.36
CA LYS A 317 8.97 -36.62 48.96
C LYS A 317 7.80 -37.58 48.71
N VAL A 318 8.06 -38.76 48.16
CA VAL A 318 7.06 -39.84 48.04
C VAL A 318 6.61 -40.32 49.42
N GLU A 319 7.55 -40.55 50.35
CA GLU A 319 7.22 -40.94 51.72
C GLU A 319 6.36 -39.91 52.46
N GLN A 320 6.58 -38.62 52.18
CA GLN A 320 5.76 -37.55 52.72
C GLN A 320 4.33 -37.59 52.17
N LEU A 321 4.17 -37.75 50.84
CA LEU A 321 2.85 -37.86 50.21
C LEU A 321 2.05 -39.07 50.74
N ILE A 322 2.72 -40.21 50.93
CA ILE A 322 2.09 -41.41 51.51
C ILE A 322 1.69 -41.17 52.97
N GLN A 323 2.52 -40.46 53.75
CA GLN A 323 2.22 -40.14 55.14
C GLN A 323 1.04 -39.16 55.29
N GLU A 324 0.82 -38.30 54.30
CA GLU A 324 -0.29 -37.36 54.26
C GLU A 324 -1.61 -38.01 53.74
N ASP A 325 -1.55 -39.17 53.09
CA ASP A 325 -2.74 -39.88 52.61
C ASP A 325 -3.37 -40.76 53.70
N SER A 326 -4.50 -40.29 54.22
CA SER A 326 -5.32 -41.01 55.21
C SER A 326 -5.78 -42.43 54.82
N ARG A 327 -5.67 -42.81 53.53
CA ARG A 327 -6.05 -44.16 53.06
C ARG A 327 -4.96 -45.20 53.27
N LEU A 328 -3.74 -44.75 53.54
CA LEU A 328 -2.55 -45.57 53.66
C LEU A 328 -1.99 -45.48 55.07
N GLU A 329 -1.60 -46.63 55.62
CA GLU A 329 -0.96 -46.69 56.93
C GLU A 329 0.47 -47.16 56.81
N ARG A 330 1.37 -46.48 57.54
CA ARG A 330 2.79 -46.80 57.62
C ARG A 330 3.14 -47.18 59.06
N TYR A 331 3.56 -48.43 59.26
CA TYR A 331 3.95 -48.92 60.58
C TYR A 331 5.12 -49.90 60.52
N PRO A 332 5.90 -50.06 61.60
CA PRO A 332 6.98 -51.04 61.67
C PRO A 332 6.42 -52.46 61.90
N LYS A 333 6.90 -53.45 61.15
CA LYS A 333 6.52 -54.86 61.27
C LYS A 333 7.73 -55.77 61.21
N MET A 334 7.71 -56.86 61.97
CA MET A 334 8.75 -57.87 61.96
C MET A 334 8.59 -58.77 60.73
N VAL A 335 9.50 -58.66 59.77
CA VAL A 335 9.49 -59.47 58.54
C VAL A 335 10.79 -60.27 58.49
N LYS A 336 10.69 -61.60 58.63
CA LYS A 336 11.85 -62.51 58.67
C LYS A 336 12.91 -62.14 59.71
N GLY A 337 12.49 -61.72 60.90
CA GLY A 337 13.39 -61.41 62.03
C GLY A 337 13.96 -59.98 62.05
N GLU A 338 13.65 -59.15 61.05
CA GLU A 338 14.08 -57.75 61.00
C GLU A 338 12.86 -56.80 61.11
N CYS A 339 13.02 -55.70 61.85
CA CYS A 339 12.00 -54.65 61.93
C CYS A 339 12.04 -53.80 60.65
N LYS A 340 11.00 -53.89 59.81
CA LYS A 340 10.90 -53.16 58.54
C LYS A 340 9.64 -52.31 58.50
N VAL A 341 9.73 -51.14 57.87
CA VAL A 341 8.57 -50.27 57.63
C VAL A 341 7.75 -50.85 56.50
N VAL A 342 6.47 -51.10 56.77
CA VAL A 342 5.51 -51.63 55.79
C VAL A 342 4.41 -50.61 55.53
N TRP A 343 3.88 -50.62 54.32
CA TRP A 343 2.75 -49.81 53.88
C TRP A 343 1.55 -50.72 53.62
N GLU A 344 0.38 -50.30 54.10
CA GLU A 344 -0.88 -51.05 54.00
C GLU A 344 -2.03 -50.12 53.64
N TRP A 345 -2.98 -50.62 52.85
CA TRP A 345 -4.19 -49.89 52.46
C TRP A 345 -5.33 -50.17 53.44
N GLN A 346 -5.93 -49.12 54.02
CA GLN A 346 -6.86 -49.25 55.14
C GLN A 346 -8.36 -49.12 54.77
N VAL A 347 -8.71 -48.52 53.63
CA VAL A 347 -10.12 -48.14 53.36
C VAL A 347 -10.91 -49.27 52.68
N GLU A 348 -11.97 -49.76 53.33
CA GLU A 348 -12.85 -50.81 52.81
C GLU A 348 -13.95 -50.32 51.84
N GLY A 349 -14.22 -49.01 51.81
CA GLY A 349 -15.24 -48.41 50.96
C GLY A 349 -14.68 -48.01 49.59
N SER A 350 -15.16 -48.67 48.53
CA SER A 350 -14.89 -48.45 47.09
C SER A 350 -13.78 -49.28 46.41
N LEU A 351 -13.61 -50.53 46.82
CA LEU A 351 -12.96 -51.54 45.97
C LEU A 351 -13.91 -52.05 44.87
N SER A 352 -14.24 -51.20 43.90
CA SER A 352 -14.80 -51.61 42.60
C SER A 352 -14.80 -50.45 41.59
N SER A 353 -13.71 -50.32 40.84
CA SER A 353 -13.79 -49.89 39.43
C SER A 353 -12.54 -50.29 38.63
N SER A 354 -12.08 -51.54 38.74
CA SER A 354 -10.96 -52.05 37.94
C SER A 354 -11.25 -52.11 36.41
N GLY A 355 -12.46 -51.74 35.96
CA GLY A 355 -12.84 -51.76 34.54
C GLY A 355 -12.84 -50.42 33.81
N LYS A 356 -12.68 -49.27 34.49
CA LYS A 356 -12.87 -47.95 33.86
C LYS A 356 -11.78 -46.93 34.23
N ARG A 357 -10.51 -47.30 34.14
CA ARG A 357 -9.39 -46.33 34.19
C ARG A 357 -8.33 -46.47 33.10
N LYS A 358 -8.56 -47.35 32.11
CA LYS A 358 -7.72 -47.41 30.90
C LYS A 358 -8.16 -46.49 29.76
N LYS A 359 -9.30 -45.79 29.89
CA LYS A 359 -9.82 -44.87 28.84
C LYS A 359 -9.81 -43.39 29.21
N ALA A 360 -9.36 -43.04 30.43
CA ALA A 360 -9.27 -41.66 30.92
C ALA A 360 -7.83 -41.17 31.14
N LYS A 361 -6.81 -42.03 30.86
CA LYS A 361 -5.39 -41.69 31.03
C LYS A 361 -4.72 -41.18 29.74
N GLU A 362 -5.38 -41.26 28.59
CA GLU A 362 -4.93 -40.65 27.33
C GLU A 362 -5.46 -39.22 27.12
N SER A 363 -6.50 -38.79 27.85
CA SER A 363 -7.12 -37.46 27.67
C SER A 363 -6.69 -36.40 28.69
N ARG A 364 -5.88 -36.74 29.71
CA ARG A 364 -5.36 -35.78 30.70
C ARG A 364 -3.88 -35.43 30.57
N LEU A 365 -3.15 -36.05 29.63
CA LEU A 365 -1.77 -35.66 29.33
C LEU A 365 -1.66 -34.60 28.22
N ALA A 366 -2.79 -34.17 27.63
CA ALA A 366 -2.85 -33.15 26.60
C ALA A 366 -3.42 -31.80 27.09
N SER A 367 -3.79 -31.67 28.37
CA SER A 367 -4.42 -30.45 28.91
C SER A 367 -3.66 -29.81 30.08
N VAL A 368 -2.39 -30.15 30.28
CA VAL A 368 -1.50 -29.46 31.23
C VAL A 368 -0.25 -29.00 30.48
N SER A 369 -0.45 -28.09 29.53
CA SER A 369 0.64 -27.30 28.96
C SER A 369 0.12 -25.98 28.38
N THR A 370 -0.65 -25.22 29.15
CA THR A 370 -0.88 -23.77 28.99
C THR A 370 -1.99 -23.33 29.95
N GLU A 371 -1.72 -23.32 31.24
CA GLU A 371 -2.47 -22.54 32.24
C GLU A 371 -1.79 -22.76 33.60
N GLU A 372 -0.68 -22.05 33.83
CA GLU A 372 -0.13 -21.64 35.14
C GLU A 372 1.27 -21.06 34.92
N LEU A 373 1.30 -19.84 34.37
CA LEU A 373 2.47 -18.94 34.41
C LEU A 373 1.95 -17.51 34.50
N HIS A 374 1.01 -17.30 35.43
CA HIS A 374 0.47 -16.00 35.76
C HIS A 374 0.16 -15.90 37.27
N PHE A 375 1.06 -16.36 38.13
CA PHE A 375 1.13 -15.88 39.51
C PHE A 375 2.56 -16.06 40.03
N THR A 376 3.09 -15.02 40.68
CA THR A 376 4.42 -14.86 41.34
C THR A 376 5.46 -13.98 40.62
N PHE A 377 5.16 -12.69 40.49
CA PHE A 377 6.17 -11.62 40.69
C PHE A 377 5.45 -10.39 41.23
N LEU A 378 5.17 -10.40 42.54
CA LEU A 378 5.06 -9.23 43.40
C LEU A 378 5.10 -9.74 44.85
N THR A 379 5.92 -9.08 45.67
CA THR A 379 6.21 -9.32 47.10
C THR A 379 7.40 -10.23 47.42
N TRP A 380 8.60 -9.65 47.35
CA TRP A 380 9.67 -10.02 48.29
C TRP A 380 10.40 -8.74 48.73
N GLU A 381 9.81 -8.04 49.71
CA GLU A 381 10.54 -7.20 50.65
C GLU A 381 10.25 -7.73 52.06
N LEU A 382 11.28 -8.15 52.78
CA LEU A 382 11.56 -7.83 54.18
C LEU A 382 12.71 -8.70 54.71
N LEU A 383 13.80 -8.01 55.04
CA LEU A 383 14.94 -8.28 55.94
C LEU A 383 16.07 -7.42 55.31
N VAL A 384 16.30 -6.18 55.72
CA VAL A 384 16.96 -5.79 56.97
C VAL A 384 16.64 -4.31 57.27
N LEU A 385 16.16 -4.02 58.49
CA LEU A 385 16.26 -2.70 59.14
C LEU A 385 17.51 -2.71 60.05
N PRO A 386 18.09 -1.54 60.37
CA PRO A 386 17.68 -0.89 61.63
C PRO A 386 17.45 0.63 61.55
N ARG A 387 16.29 1.02 62.09
CA ARG A 387 15.97 2.15 63.00
C ARG A 387 16.94 3.33 63.16
N ALA A 388 16.37 4.54 63.03
CA ALA A 388 16.25 5.63 64.04
C ALA A 388 15.79 6.91 63.30
N HIS A 389 15.01 7.88 63.78
CA HIS A 389 14.31 8.17 65.03
C HIS A 389 13.24 9.26 64.72
N ASN A 390 12.11 9.22 65.42
CA ASN A 390 11.10 10.25 65.76
C ASN A 390 11.05 11.63 65.06
N GLY A 391 9.81 12.08 64.77
CA GLY A 391 9.48 13.49 64.59
C GLY A 391 8.00 13.77 64.31
N VAL A 392 7.21 13.89 65.37
CA VAL A 392 5.82 14.36 65.44
C VAL A 392 5.72 15.84 64.98
N GLN A 393 4.70 16.26 64.20
CA GLN A 393 3.67 17.26 64.57
C GLN A 393 2.71 17.68 63.44
N LYS A 394 1.59 18.26 63.88
CA LYS A 394 0.33 18.64 63.21
C LYS A 394 0.38 19.92 62.37
N SER A 395 -0.61 20.03 61.49
CA SER A 395 -1.45 21.19 61.09
C SER A 395 -0.87 22.61 61.12
N GLY A 396 -1.11 23.37 60.04
CA GLY A 396 -1.08 24.83 60.11
C GLY A 396 -1.31 25.54 58.78
N SER A 397 -2.47 26.17 58.67
CA SER A 397 -2.94 27.15 57.69
C SER A 397 -2.04 28.41 57.57
N GLY A 398 -2.06 29.11 56.43
CA GLY A 398 -1.52 30.48 56.36
C GLY A 398 -1.39 31.13 54.97
N LYS A 399 -2.50 31.73 54.51
CA LYS A 399 -2.71 32.88 53.60
C LYS A 399 -1.53 33.69 53.06
N GLY A 400 -1.73 34.25 51.85
CA GLY A 400 -1.20 35.56 51.47
C GLY A 400 -1.35 35.91 49.98
N ASP A 401 -2.44 36.57 49.61
CA ASP A 401 -2.69 37.12 48.27
C ASP A 401 -1.85 38.39 47.95
N LYS A 402 -1.90 38.77 46.66
CA LYS A 402 -1.89 40.13 46.05
C LYS A 402 -0.57 40.70 45.52
N LEU A 403 -0.52 40.77 44.18
CA LEU A 403 -0.18 41.92 43.30
C LEU A 403 -0.17 41.38 41.84
N ALA A 404 -1.31 41.25 41.15
CA ALA A 404 -2.11 42.27 40.44
C ALA A 404 -1.41 42.95 39.24
N LEU A 405 -1.90 42.62 38.04
CA LEU A 405 -2.35 43.56 36.99
C LEU A 405 -1.64 44.92 36.91
N ALA A 406 -0.71 45.05 35.96
CA ALA A 406 -0.46 46.29 35.21
C ALA A 406 0.41 45.95 33.99
N VAL A 407 -0.17 46.09 32.79
CA VAL A 407 0.41 46.60 31.52
C VAL A 407 -0.43 46.02 30.36
N THR A 408 -1.65 46.54 30.27
CA THR A 408 -2.38 46.74 29.02
C THR A 408 -2.96 48.14 29.13
N GLU A 409 -2.34 49.10 28.45
CA GLU A 409 -2.91 50.39 27.98
C GLU A 409 -1.78 51.39 27.78
N LYS A 410 -1.31 51.50 26.53
CA LYS A 410 -0.77 52.72 25.91
C LYS A 410 -0.40 52.41 24.46
N THR A 411 -1.38 52.53 23.57
CA THR A 411 -1.27 53.13 22.22
C THR A 411 -2.64 53.03 21.55
N ALA A 412 -3.49 54.00 21.85
CA ALA A 412 -4.48 54.51 20.91
C ALA A 412 -4.08 55.98 20.61
N ASP A 413 -4.42 56.43 19.41
CA ASP A 413 -4.29 57.78 18.82
C ASP A 413 -2.96 58.13 18.13
N CYS A 414 -2.92 57.90 16.81
CA CYS A 414 -2.88 58.95 15.77
C CYS A 414 -2.65 58.31 14.39
N ASN A 415 -3.68 58.24 13.54
CA ASN A 415 -3.60 58.55 12.11
C ASN A 415 -5.00 58.66 11.50
N ILE A 416 -5.25 59.83 10.91
CA ILE A 416 -6.50 60.27 10.30
C ILE A 416 -6.29 60.34 8.77
N PHE A 417 -7.32 59.91 8.01
CA PHE A 417 -7.66 60.14 6.57
C PHE A 417 -7.27 59.07 5.50
N PRO A 418 -8.12 58.88 4.45
CA PRO A 418 -8.64 57.58 3.99
C PRO A 418 -8.21 57.21 2.54
N PRO A 419 -8.54 55.99 2.04
CA PRO A 419 -9.65 55.90 1.07
C PRO A 419 -10.47 54.60 1.11
N ALA A 420 -11.79 54.75 0.96
CA ALA A 420 -12.77 53.81 0.40
C ALA A 420 -12.46 52.30 0.42
N THR A 421 -12.90 51.60 1.46
CA THR A 421 -13.19 50.17 1.38
C THR A 421 -14.64 49.99 0.92
N LEU A 422 -14.80 49.63 -0.35
CA LEU A 422 -16.05 49.15 -0.92
C LEU A 422 -16.50 47.90 -0.15
N ASP A 423 -17.69 47.99 0.44
CA ASP A 423 -18.44 46.85 0.97
C ASP A 423 -18.99 46.04 -0.21
N PHE A 424 -18.62 44.76 -0.26
CA PHE A 424 -19.07 43.79 -1.27
C PHE A 424 -19.98 42.73 -0.65
N GLU A 425 -20.59 42.99 0.51
CA GLU A 425 -21.72 42.17 0.97
C GLU A 425 -22.97 42.47 0.12
N SER A 426 -23.61 41.40 -0.33
CA SER A 426 -24.86 41.47 -1.07
C SER A 426 -25.98 41.95 -0.15
N HIS A 427 -26.29 43.25 -0.18
CA HIS A 427 -27.45 43.85 0.45
C HIS A 427 -28.75 43.46 -0.28
N HIS A 428 -29.14 42.19 -0.17
CA HIS A 428 -30.54 41.81 -0.32
C HIS A 428 -31.14 41.71 1.08
N ASN A 429 -31.75 42.83 1.52
CA ASN A 429 -32.63 42.85 2.68
C ASN A 429 -33.63 41.69 2.58
N TYR A 430 -33.49 40.76 3.51
CA TYR A 430 -34.45 39.75 3.86
C TYR A 430 -35.79 40.47 4.09
N VAL A 431 -36.74 40.30 3.19
CA VAL A 431 -38.14 40.53 3.53
C VAL A 431 -38.48 39.40 4.49
N GLU A 432 -38.55 39.76 5.77
CA GLU A 432 -39.00 38.91 6.85
C GLU A 432 -40.41 38.42 6.51
N THR A 433 -40.50 37.18 6.01
CA THR A 433 -41.77 36.51 5.88
C THR A 433 -42.28 36.29 7.30
N LEU A 434 -43.29 37.08 7.66
CA LEU A 434 -44.10 37.00 8.89
C LEU A 434 -44.02 35.65 9.59
N GLU A 435 -43.52 35.69 10.82
CA GLU A 435 -43.48 34.59 11.78
C GLU A 435 -44.78 33.79 11.77
N THR A 436 -44.76 32.66 11.07
CA THR A 436 -45.69 31.56 11.32
C THR A 436 -44.86 30.47 11.97
N SER A 437 -44.82 30.48 13.32
CA SER A 437 -44.36 29.39 14.19
C SER A 437 -43.36 28.43 13.53
N GLY A 438 -42.09 28.85 13.43
CA GLY A 438 -41.07 28.08 12.74
C GLY A 438 -41.00 26.64 13.27
N PRO A 439 -41.04 25.61 12.41
CA PRO A 439 -40.86 24.23 12.84
C PRO A 439 -39.45 24.11 13.45
N THR A 440 -39.40 23.76 14.74
CA THR A 440 -38.18 23.52 15.51
C THR A 440 -37.16 22.74 14.68
N THR A 441 -35.96 23.31 14.47
CA THR A 441 -34.86 22.62 13.78
C THR A 441 -34.59 21.29 14.47
N LYS A 442 -34.74 20.17 13.74
CA LYS A 442 -34.50 18.83 14.27
C LYS A 442 -33.01 18.72 14.64
N LYS A 443 -32.71 18.68 15.94
CA LYS A 443 -31.34 18.48 16.44
C LYS A 443 -31.01 16.99 16.44
N PHE A 444 -29.85 16.63 15.89
CA PHE A 444 -29.36 15.25 15.94
C PHE A 444 -28.57 15.02 17.23
N LYS A 445 -28.91 13.93 17.93
CA LYS A 445 -28.17 13.49 19.12
C LYS A 445 -26.86 12.84 18.68
N SER A 446 -25.90 12.81 19.59
CA SER A 446 -24.70 11.99 19.42
C SER A 446 -25.07 10.49 19.46
N CYS A 447 -24.30 9.67 18.75
CA CYS A 447 -24.40 8.22 18.88
C CYS A 447 -23.68 7.71 20.12
N GLU A 448 -24.11 6.55 20.63
CA GLU A 448 -23.37 5.84 21.68
C GLU A 448 -21.92 5.56 21.26
N THR A 449 -21.00 5.54 22.23
CA THR A 449 -19.55 5.41 22.01
C THR A 449 -19.14 4.15 21.24
N LYS A 450 -19.92 3.06 21.36
CA LYS A 450 -19.71 1.81 20.60
C LYS A 450 -19.76 2.00 19.08
N TYR A 451 -20.43 3.06 18.59
CA TYR A 451 -20.57 3.37 17.16
C TYR A 451 -19.42 4.24 16.61
N THR A 452 -18.37 4.51 17.39
CA THR A 452 -17.24 5.36 16.95
C THR A 452 -16.59 4.87 15.64
N VAL A 453 -16.60 3.57 15.37
CA VAL A 453 -16.12 2.94 14.14
C VAL A 453 -17.24 2.31 13.30
N TYR A 454 -18.47 2.81 13.43
CA TYR A 454 -19.64 2.26 12.76
C TYR A 454 -19.52 2.30 11.23
N THR A 455 -19.72 1.13 10.63
CA THR A 455 -19.66 0.92 9.18
C THR A 455 -20.95 0.22 8.75
N PRO A 456 -22.02 0.97 8.41
CA PRO A 456 -23.39 0.46 8.38
C PRO A 456 -23.56 -0.87 7.64
N CYS A 457 -22.97 -0.97 6.44
CA CYS A 457 -23.12 -2.15 5.60
C CYS A 457 -22.01 -3.20 5.77
N GLN A 458 -21.18 -3.07 6.80
CA GLN A 458 -20.04 -3.93 7.10
C GLN A 458 -20.04 -4.32 8.59
N GLU A 459 -21.22 -4.35 9.21
CA GLU A 459 -21.39 -4.72 10.61
C GLU A 459 -21.18 -6.22 10.82
N GLN A 460 -20.37 -6.57 11.81
CA GLN A 460 -19.93 -7.94 12.01
C GLN A 460 -21.10 -8.87 12.43
N ASP A 461 -21.96 -8.41 13.35
CA ASP A 461 -23.07 -9.23 13.83
C ASP A 461 -24.04 -9.60 12.70
N ARG A 462 -24.33 -8.64 11.82
CA ARG A 462 -25.14 -8.86 10.62
C ARG A 462 -24.41 -9.73 9.61
N ALA A 463 -23.15 -9.44 9.32
CA ALA A 463 -22.32 -10.26 8.43
C ALA A 463 -22.35 -11.75 8.80
N MET A 464 -22.27 -12.07 10.09
CA MET A 464 -22.22 -13.45 10.59
C MET A 464 -23.54 -14.23 10.44
N THR A 465 -24.65 -13.58 10.07
CA THR A 465 -25.92 -14.27 9.75
C THR A 465 -25.96 -14.83 8.32
N PHE A 466 -24.99 -14.49 7.47
CA PHE A 466 -24.94 -14.89 6.07
C PHE A 466 -24.05 -16.12 5.84
N PRO A 467 -24.24 -16.84 4.72
CA PRO A 467 -23.46 -18.03 4.38
C PRO A 467 -21.95 -17.76 4.32
N ARG A 468 -21.14 -18.75 4.71
CA ARG A 468 -19.66 -18.62 4.72
C ARG A 468 -19.04 -18.94 3.37
N GLU A 469 -19.77 -19.68 2.55
CA GLU A 469 -19.40 -20.05 1.19
C GLU A 469 -19.07 -18.79 0.40
N ASN A 470 -17.98 -18.85 -0.37
CA ASN A 470 -17.55 -17.76 -1.25
C ASN A 470 -17.44 -16.40 -0.55
N MET A 471 -17.13 -16.38 0.75
CA MET A 471 -16.98 -15.15 1.53
C MET A 471 -18.22 -14.26 1.53
N ILE A 472 -19.43 -14.80 1.28
CA ILE A 472 -20.69 -14.03 1.24
C ILE A 472 -20.89 -13.26 2.54
N TYR A 473 -20.61 -13.87 3.69
CA TYR A 473 -20.65 -13.20 5.00
C TYR A 473 -19.78 -11.94 5.10
N ARG A 474 -18.76 -11.75 4.26
CA ARG A 474 -17.91 -10.55 4.22
C ARG A 474 -18.32 -9.54 3.15
N GLU A 475 -19.37 -9.85 2.40
CA GLU A 475 -19.97 -8.90 1.49
C GLU A 475 -20.67 -7.78 2.26
N ARG A 476 -21.09 -6.79 1.49
CA ARG A 476 -21.80 -5.64 1.99
C ARG A 476 -23.25 -6.04 2.33
N HIS A 477 -23.63 -5.87 3.59
CA HIS A 477 -24.96 -6.20 4.12
C HIS A 477 -25.52 -4.98 4.86
N CYS A 478 -26.29 -4.14 4.17
CA CYS A 478 -26.83 -2.91 4.74
C CYS A 478 -28.00 -3.15 5.69
N PRO A 479 -28.17 -2.30 6.72
CA PRO A 479 -29.36 -2.32 7.56
C PRO A 479 -30.59 -1.86 6.76
N PRO A 480 -31.78 -2.40 7.04
CA PRO A 480 -33.04 -1.86 6.53
C PRO A 480 -33.32 -0.46 7.09
N ASP A 481 -34.28 0.25 6.51
CA ASP A 481 -34.55 1.66 6.83
C ASP A 481 -34.93 1.91 8.30
N ASP A 482 -35.64 0.96 8.93
CA ASP A 482 -36.05 1.04 10.34
C ASP A 482 -34.90 0.83 11.33
N GLU A 483 -33.79 0.22 10.88
CA GLU A 483 -32.57 0.01 11.65
C GLU A 483 -31.49 1.07 11.37
N LYS A 484 -31.74 2.01 10.44
CA LYS A 484 -30.78 3.07 10.11
C LYS A 484 -30.50 3.96 11.32
N LEU A 485 -29.22 4.11 11.64
CA LEU A 485 -28.76 4.93 12.74
C LEU A 485 -28.82 6.42 12.38
N ARG A 486 -29.68 7.18 13.05
CA ARG A 486 -29.92 8.63 12.80
C ARG A 486 -29.34 9.52 13.90
N CYS A 487 -28.03 9.41 14.14
CA CYS A 487 -27.29 10.19 15.12
C CYS A 487 -25.89 10.58 14.59
N LEU A 488 -25.24 11.52 15.26
CA LEU A 488 -23.90 12.02 14.90
C LEU A 488 -22.82 11.12 15.51
N ILE A 489 -21.94 10.58 14.67
CA ILE A 489 -20.86 9.69 15.12
C ILE A 489 -19.76 10.51 15.81
N LEU A 490 -19.49 10.18 17.07
CA LEU A 490 -18.48 10.84 17.90
C LEU A 490 -17.06 10.67 17.36
N ALA A 491 -16.21 11.67 17.60
CA ALA A 491 -14.78 11.54 17.40
C ALA A 491 -14.15 10.78 18.59
N PRO A 492 -13.15 9.92 18.34
CA PRO A 492 -12.47 9.21 19.42
C PRO A 492 -11.76 10.18 20.36
N LYS A 493 -11.60 9.79 21.62
CA LYS A 493 -10.92 10.62 22.63
C LYS A 493 -9.50 10.99 22.20
N GLY A 494 -9.22 12.30 22.17
CA GLY A 494 -7.91 12.84 21.75
C GLY A 494 -7.69 12.84 20.24
N TYR A 495 -8.77 12.76 19.43
CA TYR A 495 -8.71 12.88 17.98
C TYR A 495 -7.84 14.06 17.56
N THR A 496 -6.99 13.84 16.54
CA THR A 496 -6.06 14.85 16.04
C THR A 496 -6.15 14.90 14.51
N ILE A 497 -5.96 16.08 13.92
CA ILE A 497 -5.89 16.21 12.46
C ILE A 497 -4.71 15.36 11.94
N PRO A 498 -4.90 14.54 10.89
CA PRO A 498 -3.84 13.68 10.38
C PRO A 498 -2.65 14.47 9.84
N PHE A 499 -1.48 13.83 9.77
CA PHE A 499 -0.29 14.47 9.23
C PHE A 499 -0.50 14.94 7.78
N PRO A 500 0.12 16.03 7.33
CA PRO A 500 0.08 16.41 5.92
C PRO A 500 0.76 15.35 5.04
N TRP A 501 0.25 15.12 3.84
CA TRP A 501 0.92 14.29 2.84
C TRP A 501 2.26 14.93 2.42
N PRO A 502 3.37 14.16 2.28
CA PRO A 502 3.48 12.71 2.33
C PRO A 502 3.84 12.14 3.71
N LYS A 503 3.87 12.94 4.78
CA LYS A 503 4.24 12.44 6.12
C LYS A 503 3.21 11.43 6.65
N SER A 504 1.91 11.64 6.36
CA SER A 504 0.85 10.68 6.70
C SER A 504 1.06 9.30 6.08
N ARG A 505 1.78 9.20 4.96
CA ARG A 505 2.14 7.90 4.35
C ARG A 505 2.80 6.98 5.37
N ASP A 506 3.67 7.50 6.21
CA ASP A 506 4.49 6.71 7.12
C ASP A 506 4.05 6.81 8.57
N TYR A 507 3.10 7.70 8.90
CA TYR A 507 2.67 7.97 10.28
C TYR A 507 1.16 8.17 10.40
N ALA A 508 0.56 7.62 11.46
CA ALA A 508 -0.81 7.91 11.89
C ALA A 508 -0.85 8.12 13.42
N TYR A 509 -1.75 8.96 13.92
CA TYR A 509 -1.93 9.13 15.36
C TYR A 509 -2.65 7.93 15.98
N TYR A 510 -2.22 7.52 17.17
CA TYR A 510 -2.87 6.43 17.90
C TYR A 510 -4.33 6.76 18.24
N ALA A 511 -4.60 7.99 18.66
CA ALA A 511 -5.93 8.43 19.07
C ALA A 511 -6.98 8.31 17.96
N ASN A 512 -6.57 8.40 16.68
CA ASN A 512 -7.48 8.33 15.55
C ASN A 512 -7.88 6.88 15.20
N VAL A 513 -7.02 5.90 15.54
CA VAL A 513 -7.22 4.48 15.29
C VAL A 513 -6.73 3.69 16.52
N PRO A 514 -7.45 3.73 17.67
CA PRO A 514 -6.93 3.31 18.97
C PRO A 514 -6.87 1.77 19.17
N TYR A 515 -6.41 1.03 18.15
CA TYR A 515 -6.31 -0.43 18.13
C TYR A 515 -4.85 -0.88 18.06
N LYS A 516 -4.37 -1.52 19.13
CA LYS A 516 -2.98 -2.04 19.19
C LYS A 516 -2.84 -3.46 18.64
N HIS A 517 -3.93 -4.18 18.43
CA HIS A 517 -3.89 -5.61 18.14
C HIS A 517 -3.05 -5.96 16.90
N LEU A 518 -3.20 -5.21 15.80
CA LEU A 518 -2.38 -5.40 14.59
C LEU A 518 -0.88 -5.17 14.84
N THR A 519 -0.52 -4.25 15.74
CA THR A 519 0.90 -3.99 16.09
C THR A 519 1.54 -5.14 16.85
N VAL A 520 0.75 -5.90 17.62
CA VAL A 520 1.21 -7.09 18.34
C VAL A 520 1.32 -8.26 17.38
N GLU A 521 0.29 -8.52 16.58
CA GLU A 521 0.26 -9.69 15.70
C GLU A 521 1.25 -9.61 14.53
N LYS A 522 1.49 -8.41 13.98
CA LYS A 522 2.34 -8.21 12.79
C LYS A 522 3.68 -7.55 13.12
N ALA A 523 4.08 -7.51 14.39
CA ALA A 523 5.33 -6.90 14.86
C ALA A 523 6.56 -7.36 14.06
N VAL A 524 6.65 -8.66 13.77
CA VAL A 524 7.79 -9.29 13.07
C VAL A 524 7.83 -8.95 11.57
N GLN A 525 6.71 -8.50 10.99
CA GLN A 525 6.58 -8.28 9.54
C GLN A 525 6.82 -6.83 9.12
N ASN A 526 7.13 -5.92 10.07
CA ASN A 526 7.32 -4.49 9.82
C ASN A 526 6.14 -3.83 9.10
N TRP A 527 4.90 -4.25 9.39
CA TRP A 527 3.70 -3.62 8.82
C TRP A 527 3.42 -2.29 9.51
N VAL A 528 3.42 -2.31 10.84
CA VAL A 528 3.11 -1.18 11.70
C VAL A 528 3.87 -1.31 13.01
N GLN A 529 4.38 -0.20 13.52
CA GLN A 529 5.08 -0.11 14.79
C GLN A 529 4.40 0.94 15.66
N PHE A 530 4.06 0.60 16.90
CA PHE A 530 3.56 1.57 17.87
C PHE A 530 4.73 2.30 18.53
N GLN A 531 4.82 3.62 18.38
CA GLN A 531 5.90 4.46 18.89
C GLN A 531 5.31 5.65 19.68
N GLY A 532 5.26 5.55 21.00
CA GLY A 532 4.69 6.60 21.85
C GLY A 532 3.20 6.80 21.59
N ASN A 533 2.83 7.89 20.93
CA ASN A 533 1.45 8.26 20.58
C ASN A 533 1.15 8.13 19.07
N VAL A 534 2.05 7.56 18.28
CA VAL A 534 1.88 7.36 16.83
C VAL A 534 2.12 5.92 16.41
N PHE A 535 1.50 5.54 15.29
CA PHE A 535 1.85 4.37 14.51
C PHE A 535 2.82 4.78 13.40
N LYS A 536 3.90 4.02 13.24
CA LYS A 536 4.86 4.14 12.14
C LYS A 536 4.68 3.00 11.15
N PHE A 537 4.63 3.31 9.86
CA PHE A 537 4.48 2.36 8.76
C PHE A 537 5.75 2.39 7.91
N PRO A 538 6.71 1.47 8.14
CA PRO A 538 8.01 1.50 7.45
C PRO A 538 7.93 1.03 5.99
N GLY A 539 6.73 0.83 5.44
CA GLY A 539 6.52 0.32 4.08
C GLY A 539 6.88 -1.16 3.94
N GLY A 540 7.05 -1.89 5.05
CA GLY A 540 7.33 -3.31 5.07
C GLY A 540 6.08 -4.16 4.82
N GLY A 541 6.30 -5.40 4.44
CA GLY A 541 5.26 -6.39 4.17
C GLY A 541 5.87 -7.79 4.13
N THR A 542 5.03 -8.82 4.26
CA THR A 542 5.53 -10.21 4.26
C THR A 542 6.25 -10.55 2.96
N MET A 543 5.81 -9.99 1.82
CA MET A 543 6.38 -10.24 0.50
C MET A 543 7.37 -9.16 0.03
N PHE A 544 7.58 -8.10 0.81
CA PHE A 544 8.55 -7.06 0.49
C PHE A 544 9.37 -6.70 1.73
N PRO A 545 10.25 -7.62 2.19
CA PRO A 545 11.03 -7.45 3.41
C PRO A 545 12.06 -6.31 3.32
N ARG A 546 12.45 -5.92 2.09
CA ARG A 546 13.31 -4.76 1.80
C ARG A 546 12.51 -3.45 1.63
N GLY A 547 11.21 -3.46 1.93
CA GLY A 547 10.30 -2.33 1.76
C GLY A 547 9.59 -2.30 0.39
N ALA A 548 8.45 -1.61 0.34
CA ALA A 548 7.60 -1.51 -0.83
C ALA A 548 8.30 -0.88 -2.05
N ASP A 549 9.19 0.11 -1.85
CA ASP A 549 9.91 0.74 -2.97
C ASP A 549 10.80 -0.25 -3.73
N ALA A 550 11.59 -1.08 -3.01
CA ALA A 550 12.46 -2.08 -3.63
C ALA A 550 11.65 -3.14 -4.40
N TYR A 551 10.48 -3.52 -3.87
CA TYR A 551 9.57 -4.44 -4.55
C TYR A 551 8.95 -3.82 -5.80
N ILE A 552 8.50 -2.57 -5.73
CA ILE A 552 7.96 -1.87 -6.90
C ILE A 552 9.05 -1.68 -7.97
N ASP A 553 10.31 -1.43 -7.59
CA ASP A 553 11.42 -1.33 -8.54
C ASP A 553 11.74 -2.68 -9.20
N GLU A 554 11.59 -3.81 -8.50
CA GLU A 554 11.66 -5.14 -9.09
C GLU A 554 10.55 -5.36 -10.13
N LEU A 555 9.30 -5.01 -9.80
CA LEU A 555 8.17 -5.08 -10.73
C LEU A 555 8.37 -4.16 -11.96
N ALA A 556 9.00 -3.00 -11.77
CA ALA A 556 9.26 -2.03 -12.82
C ALA A 556 10.26 -2.52 -13.89
N SER A 557 10.96 -3.64 -13.64
CA SER A 557 11.79 -4.30 -14.66
C SER A 557 10.98 -4.95 -15.78
N VAL A 558 9.69 -5.20 -15.56
CA VAL A 558 8.76 -5.85 -16.51
C VAL A 558 7.58 -4.95 -16.82
N VAL A 559 7.01 -4.30 -15.80
CA VAL A 559 5.86 -3.41 -15.94
C VAL A 559 6.34 -1.98 -16.16
N PRO A 560 5.92 -1.27 -17.23
CA PRO A 560 6.44 0.05 -17.58
C PRO A 560 5.84 1.16 -16.70
N MET A 561 6.08 1.11 -15.39
CA MET A 561 5.44 1.98 -14.39
C MET A 561 5.79 3.47 -14.54
N ARG A 562 6.95 3.81 -15.12
CA ARG A 562 7.38 5.20 -15.35
C ARG A 562 6.92 5.78 -16.68
N SER A 563 6.31 4.97 -17.56
CA SER A 563 5.99 5.38 -18.93
C SER A 563 4.74 6.27 -19.05
N GLY A 564 3.97 6.43 -17.98
CA GLY A 564 2.63 7.01 -18.01
C GLY A 564 1.55 6.09 -18.61
N MET A 565 1.91 4.87 -19.04
CA MET A 565 0.93 3.86 -19.51
C MET A 565 0.16 3.24 -18.35
N ILE A 566 0.81 3.05 -17.21
CA ILE A 566 0.16 2.57 -15.98
C ILE A 566 -0.23 3.80 -15.18
N ARG A 567 -1.52 3.98 -14.92
CA ARG A 567 -2.05 5.07 -14.10
C ARG A 567 -2.99 4.57 -13.00
N THR A 568 -3.86 3.62 -13.31
CA THR A 568 -4.80 3.05 -12.32
C THR A 568 -4.45 1.60 -12.02
N ALA A 569 -4.39 1.26 -10.73
CA ALA A 569 -4.11 -0.09 -10.25
C ALA A 569 -5.19 -0.58 -9.28
N LEU A 570 -5.48 -1.88 -9.30
CA LEU A 570 -6.33 -2.54 -8.32
C LEU A 570 -5.45 -3.34 -7.35
N ASP A 571 -5.62 -3.13 -6.05
CA ASP A 571 -4.85 -3.83 -5.02
C ASP A 571 -5.78 -4.67 -4.14
N THR A 572 -5.68 -5.99 -4.33
CA THR A 572 -6.57 -6.98 -3.69
C THR A 572 -5.93 -7.52 -2.41
N GLY A 573 -6.64 -7.44 -1.29
CA GLY A 573 -6.13 -7.93 0.01
C GLY A 573 -4.96 -7.11 0.55
N CYS A 574 -4.98 -5.80 0.31
CA CYS A 574 -3.90 -4.83 0.51
C CYS A 574 -3.32 -4.70 1.94
N GLY A 575 -3.97 -5.26 2.95
CA GLY A 575 -3.62 -5.04 4.36
C GLY A 575 -3.72 -3.56 4.73
N VAL A 576 -2.58 -2.94 5.03
CA VAL A 576 -2.47 -1.48 5.29
C VAL A 576 -2.15 -0.66 4.03
N ALA A 577 -2.29 -1.25 2.83
CA ALA A 577 -2.09 -0.60 1.52
C ALA A 577 -0.70 0.03 1.30
N SER A 578 0.36 -0.56 1.88
CA SER A 578 1.74 -0.07 1.70
C SER A 578 2.19 -0.03 0.24
N TRP A 579 1.75 -0.98 -0.60
CA TRP A 579 2.04 -0.96 -2.03
C TRP A 579 1.41 0.26 -2.72
N GLY A 580 0.11 0.48 -2.51
CA GLY A 580 -0.61 1.65 -3.04
C GLY A 580 -0.03 2.98 -2.57
N ALA A 581 0.32 3.07 -1.28
CA ALA A 581 0.94 4.25 -0.68
C ALA A 581 2.25 4.67 -1.38
N TYR A 582 3.05 3.70 -1.80
CA TYR A 582 4.37 3.93 -2.42
C TYR A 582 4.28 4.09 -3.95
N LEU A 583 3.18 3.63 -4.57
CA LEU A 583 2.87 3.90 -5.98
C LEU A 583 2.52 5.37 -6.26
N LEU A 584 1.98 6.10 -5.27
CA LEU A 584 1.69 7.53 -5.42
C LEU A 584 2.93 8.36 -5.81
N LYS A 585 4.13 7.97 -5.34
CA LYS A 585 5.41 8.60 -5.75
C LYS A 585 5.69 8.45 -7.25
N ARG A 586 5.14 7.40 -7.89
CA ARG A 586 5.27 7.10 -9.31
C ARG A 586 4.05 7.61 -10.12
N ASN A 587 3.21 8.44 -9.49
CA ASN A 587 1.97 8.96 -10.06
C ASN A 587 1.00 7.86 -10.53
N ILE A 588 0.94 6.76 -9.77
CA ILE A 588 0.00 5.65 -9.99
C ILE A 588 -0.99 5.65 -8.83
N LEU A 589 -2.28 5.67 -9.16
CA LEU A 589 -3.37 5.58 -8.21
C LEU A 589 -3.78 4.11 -8.04
N ALA A 590 -3.53 3.55 -6.87
CA ALA A 590 -4.01 2.23 -6.51
C ALA A 590 -5.33 2.35 -5.73
N MET A 591 -6.37 1.67 -6.20
CA MET A 591 -7.58 1.43 -5.42
C MET A 591 -7.39 0.14 -4.64
N SER A 592 -7.19 0.27 -3.33
CA SER A 592 -6.98 -0.87 -2.44
C SER A 592 -8.28 -1.34 -1.80
N PHE A 593 -8.51 -2.65 -1.71
CA PHE A 593 -9.63 -3.16 -0.94
C PHE A 593 -9.27 -4.41 -0.14
N ALA A 594 -9.93 -4.54 1.01
CA ALA A 594 -9.86 -5.71 1.87
C ALA A 594 -11.16 -5.80 2.69
N PRO A 595 -11.58 -7.01 3.11
CA PRO A 595 -12.72 -7.16 3.99
C PRO A 595 -12.41 -6.51 5.34
N LYS A 596 -13.47 -6.12 6.08
CA LYS A 596 -13.31 -5.71 7.48
C LYS A 596 -12.68 -6.88 8.25
N ASP A 597 -11.53 -6.64 8.87
CA ASP A 597 -10.72 -7.69 9.48
C ASP A 597 -11.01 -7.85 10.97
N ASN A 598 -10.70 -9.03 11.51
CA ASN A 598 -10.82 -9.30 12.95
C ASN A 598 -9.78 -8.52 13.79
N HIS A 599 -8.82 -7.85 13.13
CA HIS A 599 -7.85 -6.97 13.78
C HIS A 599 -8.27 -5.49 13.73
N GLU A 600 -9.54 -5.26 13.37
CA GLU A 600 -10.36 -4.05 13.53
C GLU A 600 -9.98 -2.83 12.67
N ALA A 601 -8.77 -2.76 12.08
CA ALA A 601 -8.27 -1.49 11.54
C ALA A 601 -7.43 -1.53 10.24
N GLN A 602 -7.32 -2.64 9.50
CA GLN A 602 -6.41 -2.69 8.32
C GLN A 602 -6.69 -1.60 7.26
N VAL A 603 -7.92 -1.57 6.74
CA VAL A 603 -8.36 -0.55 5.76
C VAL A 603 -8.42 0.83 6.41
N GLN A 604 -8.79 0.91 7.69
CA GLN A 604 -8.82 2.17 8.44
C GLN A 604 -7.43 2.83 8.50
N PHE A 605 -6.36 2.05 8.71
CA PHE A 605 -4.99 2.57 8.68
C PHE A 605 -4.61 3.11 7.30
N ALA A 606 -4.99 2.43 6.22
CA ALA A 606 -4.74 2.91 4.86
C ALA A 606 -5.39 4.28 4.64
N LEU A 607 -6.68 4.39 4.96
CA LEU A 607 -7.46 5.63 4.85
C LEU A 607 -6.89 6.74 5.71
N GLU A 608 -6.51 6.43 6.95
CA GLU A 608 -5.96 7.39 7.90
C GLU A 608 -4.63 8.00 7.41
N ARG A 609 -3.79 7.19 6.77
CA ARG A 609 -2.52 7.58 6.15
C ARG A 609 -2.68 8.37 4.85
N GLY A 610 -3.90 8.41 4.29
CA GLY A 610 -4.20 9.08 3.04
C GLY A 610 -4.14 8.19 1.80
N VAL A 611 -4.21 6.87 1.96
CA VAL A 611 -4.12 5.92 0.84
C VAL A 611 -5.53 5.58 0.33
N PRO A 612 -5.80 5.60 -0.98
CA PRO A 612 -7.11 5.22 -1.50
C PRO A 612 -7.45 3.78 -1.16
N ALA A 613 -8.51 3.58 -0.37
CA ALA A 613 -8.96 2.26 0.01
C ALA A 613 -10.48 2.20 0.26
N VAL A 614 -11.05 1.00 0.17
CA VAL A 614 -12.45 0.71 0.53
C VAL A 614 -12.57 -0.64 1.25
N ILE A 615 -13.61 -0.79 2.05
CA ILE A 615 -13.98 -2.09 2.61
C ILE A 615 -14.67 -2.88 1.50
N GLY A 616 -14.16 -4.07 1.19
CA GLY A 616 -14.73 -4.91 0.13
C GLY A 616 -14.09 -6.29 0.07
N VAL A 617 -14.74 -7.20 -0.65
CA VAL A 617 -14.27 -8.58 -0.81
C VAL A 617 -14.57 -9.07 -2.22
N LEU A 618 -13.75 -9.99 -2.73
CA LEU A 618 -14.11 -10.83 -3.85
C LEU A 618 -14.92 -12.01 -3.32
N GLY A 619 -16.25 -11.90 -3.38
CA GLY A 619 -17.18 -12.89 -2.87
C GLY A 619 -18.00 -13.57 -3.97
N SER A 620 -19.29 -13.28 -3.99
CA SER A 620 -20.27 -13.69 -5.01
C SER A 620 -20.77 -12.52 -5.88
N ILE A 621 -20.55 -11.27 -5.46
CA ILE A 621 -20.98 -10.05 -6.16
C ILE A 621 -19.82 -9.42 -6.95
N ARG A 622 -20.12 -8.84 -8.12
CA ARG A 622 -19.15 -8.12 -8.96
C ARG A 622 -18.58 -6.92 -8.21
N LEU A 623 -17.32 -6.61 -8.46
CA LEU A 623 -16.71 -5.39 -7.96
C LEU A 623 -17.42 -4.16 -8.56
N PRO A 624 -17.61 -3.09 -7.78
CA PRO A 624 -18.31 -1.86 -8.18
C PRO A 624 -17.46 -0.96 -9.11
N TYR A 625 -16.77 -1.57 -10.07
CA TYR A 625 -15.95 -0.94 -11.08
C TYR A 625 -16.41 -1.36 -12.48
N PRO A 626 -16.33 -0.45 -13.48
CA PRO A 626 -16.66 -0.77 -14.85
C PRO A 626 -15.65 -1.77 -15.42
N SER A 627 -16.02 -2.40 -16.53
CA SER A 627 -15.04 -3.17 -17.32
C SER A 627 -13.88 -2.27 -17.78
N ARG A 628 -12.68 -2.85 -17.90
CA ARG A 628 -11.49 -2.15 -18.39
C ARG A 628 -11.13 -0.89 -17.57
N ALA A 629 -11.29 -0.96 -16.25
CA ALA A 629 -11.02 0.13 -15.30
C ALA A 629 -9.53 0.26 -14.90
N PHE A 630 -8.77 -0.83 -14.85
CA PHE A 630 -7.41 -0.83 -14.29
C PHE A 630 -6.35 -1.18 -15.35
N ASP A 631 -5.22 -0.48 -15.31
CA ASP A 631 -4.03 -0.80 -16.13
C ASP A 631 -3.25 -1.99 -15.53
N MET A 632 -3.41 -2.20 -14.22
CA MET A 632 -2.72 -3.24 -13.46
C MET A 632 -3.58 -3.73 -12.30
N SER A 633 -3.46 -5.02 -11.95
CA SER A 633 -4.06 -5.61 -10.76
C SER A 633 -3.00 -6.38 -9.97
N HIS A 634 -3.05 -6.29 -8.65
CA HIS A 634 -2.04 -6.82 -7.75
C HIS A 634 -2.67 -7.59 -6.59
N CYS A 635 -2.04 -8.71 -6.23
CA CYS A 635 -2.28 -9.46 -5.00
C CYS A 635 -0.95 -9.83 -4.36
N SER A 636 -0.79 -9.50 -3.08
CA SER A 636 0.35 -9.92 -2.27
C SER A 636 -0.15 -10.65 -1.03
N ARG A 637 -0.10 -11.99 -1.06
CA ARG A 637 -0.68 -12.87 -0.03
C ARG A 637 -2.12 -12.50 0.35
N CYS A 638 -2.95 -12.17 -0.64
CA CYS A 638 -4.30 -11.69 -0.44
C CYS A 638 -5.30 -12.74 0.08
N LEU A 639 -4.89 -14.01 0.22
CA LEU A 639 -5.72 -15.14 0.66
C LEU A 639 -6.97 -15.39 -0.22
N ILE A 640 -6.94 -14.89 -1.46
CA ILE A 640 -7.98 -15.14 -2.45
C ILE A 640 -7.68 -16.46 -3.14
N PRO A 641 -8.61 -17.43 -3.12
CA PRO A 641 -8.40 -18.69 -3.80
C PRO A 641 -8.70 -18.52 -5.30
N TRP A 642 -7.76 -17.94 -6.04
CA TRP A 642 -7.93 -17.47 -7.42
C TRP A 642 -8.53 -18.49 -8.40
N ALA A 643 -8.15 -19.76 -8.26
CA ALA A 643 -8.62 -20.85 -9.11
C ALA A 643 -9.88 -21.58 -8.59
N SER A 644 -10.45 -21.15 -7.46
CA SER A 644 -11.71 -21.71 -6.95
C SER A 644 -12.93 -21.13 -7.70
N ASN A 645 -14.11 -21.71 -7.46
CA ASN A 645 -15.38 -21.28 -8.06
C ASN A 645 -15.30 -21.16 -9.58
N GLU A 646 -14.73 -22.18 -10.22
CA GLU A 646 -14.56 -22.22 -11.67
C GLU A 646 -13.76 -21.04 -12.24
N GLY A 647 -12.84 -20.47 -11.44
CA GLY A 647 -11.99 -19.35 -11.85
C GLY A 647 -12.69 -17.99 -11.83
N MET A 648 -13.87 -17.90 -11.22
CA MET A 648 -14.71 -16.69 -11.19
C MET A 648 -13.97 -15.43 -10.72
N TYR A 649 -13.08 -15.54 -9.73
CA TYR A 649 -12.30 -14.38 -9.25
C TYR A 649 -11.30 -13.87 -10.29
N MET A 650 -10.66 -14.78 -11.04
CA MET A 650 -9.78 -14.39 -12.16
C MET A 650 -10.60 -13.81 -13.31
N MET A 651 -11.80 -14.30 -13.58
CA MET A 651 -12.71 -13.74 -14.58
C MET A 651 -13.18 -12.33 -14.20
N GLU A 652 -13.42 -12.07 -12.92
CA GLU A 652 -13.77 -10.73 -12.43
C GLU A 652 -12.59 -9.76 -12.53
N VAL A 653 -11.37 -10.21 -12.19
CA VAL A 653 -10.15 -9.43 -12.44
C VAL A 653 -9.96 -9.19 -13.94
N ASP A 654 -10.21 -10.18 -14.78
CA ASP A 654 -10.16 -10.03 -16.24
C ASP A 654 -11.13 -8.95 -16.74
N ARG A 655 -12.37 -8.93 -16.24
CA ARG A 655 -13.37 -7.92 -16.59
C ARG A 655 -12.87 -6.50 -16.32
N VAL A 656 -12.34 -6.26 -15.13
CA VAL A 656 -11.90 -4.91 -14.72
C VAL A 656 -10.51 -4.55 -15.24
N LEU A 657 -9.68 -5.53 -15.62
CA LEU A 657 -8.35 -5.30 -16.19
C LEU A 657 -8.45 -4.92 -17.67
N ARG A 658 -7.73 -3.86 -18.05
CA ARG A 658 -7.67 -3.40 -19.44
C ARG A 658 -6.96 -4.39 -20.35
N PRO A 659 -7.34 -4.46 -21.64
CA PRO A 659 -6.54 -5.17 -22.63
C PRO A 659 -5.10 -4.61 -22.66
N GLY A 660 -4.11 -5.49 -22.66
CA GLY A 660 -2.70 -5.12 -22.51
C GLY A 660 -2.21 -4.89 -21.08
N GLY A 661 -3.11 -4.90 -20.08
CA GLY A 661 -2.82 -4.67 -18.67
C GLY A 661 -2.13 -5.86 -17.99
N TYR A 662 -1.64 -5.62 -16.76
CA TYR A 662 -0.81 -6.57 -16.02
C TYR A 662 -1.52 -7.12 -14.78
N TRP A 663 -1.42 -8.42 -14.54
CA TRP A 663 -1.81 -9.03 -13.27
C TRP A 663 -0.57 -9.55 -12.55
N ILE A 664 -0.41 -9.15 -11.30
CA ILE A 664 0.74 -9.48 -10.45
C ILE A 664 0.24 -10.31 -9.27
N LEU A 665 0.76 -11.51 -9.14
CA LEU A 665 0.55 -12.37 -7.98
C LEU A 665 1.86 -12.48 -7.21
N SER A 666 1.80 -12.31 -5.89
CA SER A 666 2.94 -12.48 -5.00
C SER A 666 2.59 -13.30 -3.77
N GLY A 667 3.38 -14.34 -3.49
CA GLY A 667 3.15 -15.30 -2.41
C GLY A 667 2.51 -16.61 -2.87
N PRO A 668 1.94 -17.41 -1.94
CA PRO A 668 1.42 -18.73 -2.25
C PRO A 668 0.41 -18.69 -3.41
N PRO A 669 0.46 -19.66 -4.35
CA PRO A 669 1.32 -20.85 -4.34
C PRO A 669 2.71 -20.66 -5.00
N LEU A 670 3.09 -19.46 -5.43
CA LEU A 670 4.37 -19.22 -6.14
C LEU A 670 5.58 -19.56 -5.26
N ASN A 671 6.64 -20.13 -5.84
CA ASN A 671 7.82 -20.57 -5.09
C ASN A 671 7.56 -21.68 -4.05
N TRP A 672 6.50 -22.48 -4.24
CA TRP A 672 6.18 -23.61 -3.35
C TRP A 672 7.33 -24.59 -3.14
N LYS A 673 8.23 -24.73 -4.11
CA LYS A 673 9.43 -25.58 -4.00
C LYS A 673 10.26 -25.21 -2.76
N THR A 674 10.34 -23.92 -2.46
CA THR A 674 11.06 -23.37 -1.31
C THR A 674 10.21 -23.37 -0.04
N TYR A 675 8.94 -22.97 -0.14
CA TYR A 675 8.15 -22.57 1.03
C TYR A 675 7.01 -23.51 1.45
N HIS A 676 6.71 -24.60 0.73
CA HIS A 676 5.61 -25.52 1.08
C HIS A 676 5.63 -25.98 2.56
N LYS A 677 6.82 -26.24 3.12
CA LYS A 677 6.99 -26.61 4.53
C LYS A 677 6.57 -25.49 5.49
N VAL A 678 6.93 -24.24 5.15
CA VAL A 678 6.60 -23.05 5.97
C VAL A 678 5.09 -22.80 5.97
N TRP A 679 4.41 -23.11 4.88
CA TRP A 679 2.96 -22.94 4.78
C TRP A 679 2.16 -24.12 5.33
N ASN A 680 2.84 -25.17 5.81
CA ASN A 680 2.21 -26.41 6.27
C ASN A 680 1.30 -27.04 5.19
N ARG A 681 1.78 -27.07 3.94
CA ARG A 681 1.07 -27.61 2.77
C ARG A 681 1.94 -28.61 2.01
N THR A 682 1.30 -29.54 1.30
CA THR A 682 2.03 -30.50 0.47
C THR A 682 2.56 -29.86 -0.82
N LYS A 683 3.62 -30.42 -1.40
CA LYS A 683 4.17 -29.93 -2.69
C LYS A 683 3.16 -30.11 -3.81
N GLU A 684 2.43 -31.22 -3.76
CA GLU A 684 1.44 -31.64 -4.73
C GLU A 684 0.26 -30.68 -4.74
N GLU A 685 -0.26 -30.29 -3.57
CA GLU A 685 -1.31 -29.27 -3.44
C GLU A 685 -0.89 -27.93 -4.02
N CYS A 686 0.28 -27.42 -3.63
CA CYS A 686 0.74 -26.10 -4.08
C CYS A 686 1.01 -26.09 -5.58
N LYS A 687 1.63 -27.15 -6.11
CA LYS A 687 1.85 -27.33 -7.54
C LYS A 687 0.53 -27.42 -8.31
N ALA A 688 -0.45 -28.14 -7.79
CA ALA A 688 -1.77 -28.26 -8.41
C ALA A 688 -2.56 -26.94 -8.37
N GLU A 689 -2.39 -26.13 -7.33
CA GLU A 689 -2.98 -24.79 -7.24
C GLU A 689 -2.32 -23.83 -8.24
N GLN A 690 -0.99 -23.77 -8.30
CA GLN A 690 -0.28 -22.94 -9.27
C GLN A 690 -0.64 -23.34 -10.71
N LYS A 691 -0.69 -24.65 -11.00
CA LYS A 691 -1.09 -25.15 -12.31
C LYS A 691 -2.51 -24.70 -12.68
N ARG A 692 -3.47 -24.80 -11.77
CA ARG A 692 -4.84 -24.35 -12.03
C ARG A 692 -4.92 -22.84 -12.32
N ILE A 693 -4.15 -22.02 -11.61
CA ILE A 693 -4.05 -20.58 -11.91
C ILE A 693 -3.49 -20.36 -13.33
N GLU A 694 -2.48 -21.13 -13.73
CA GLU A 694 -1.90 -21.06 -15.07
C GLU A 694 -2.89 -21.51 -16.15
N ASP A 695 -3.64 -22.59 -15.91
CA ASP A 695 -4.68 -23.09 -16.82
C ASP A 695 -5.79 -22.03 -17.03
N TYR A 696 -6.22 -21.34 -15.96
CA TYR A 696 -7.18 -20.23 -16.08
C TYR A 696 -6.58 -18.99 -16.76
N ALA A 697 -5.32 -18.67 -16.50
CA ALA A 697 -4.64 -17.59 -17.18
C ALA A 697 -4.56 -17.85 -18.70
N GLU A 698 -4.28 -19.09 -19.12
CA GLU A 698 -4.30 -19.50 -20.53
C GLU A 698 -5.72 -19.39 -21.12
N LEU A 699 -6.75 -19.85 -20.40
CA LEU A 699 -8.16 -19.71 -20.82
C LEU A 699 -8.59 -18.24 -21.03
N LEU A 700 -8.12 -17.35 -20.15
CA LEU A 700 -8.34 -15.90 -20.23
C LEU A 700 -7.44 -15.22 -21.26
N CYS A 701 -6.53 -15.96 -21.88
CA CYS A 701 -5.52 -15.48 -22.83
C CYS A 701 -4.60 -14.42 -22.20
N TRP A 702 -4.03 -14.78 -21.06
CA TRP A 702 -2.98 -14.01 -20.40
C TRP A 702 -1.63 -14.68 -20.62
N GLU A 703 -0.64 -13.87 -20.99
CA GLU A 703 0.72 -14.33 -21.22
C GLU A 703 1.57 -14.14 -19.97
N LYS A 704 2.18 -15.21 -19.45
CA LYS A 704 3.14 -15.09 -18.35
C LYS A 704 4.41 -14.38 -18.86
N LYS A 705 4.75 -13.23 -18.28
CA LYS A 705 5.91 -12.40 -18.64
C LYS A 705 7.08 -12.57 -17.68
N TYR A 706 6.79 -12.98 -16.45
CA TYR A 706 7.79 -13.04 -15.39
C TYR A 706 7.39 -14.07 -14.35
N GLU A 707 8.37 -14.81 -13.85
CA GLU A 707 8.27 -15.61 -12.63
C GLU A 707 9.66 -15.68 -11.99
N ARG A 708 9.81 -15.07 -10.81
CA ARG A 708 11.05 -15.12 -10.04
C ARG A 708 10.74 -15.04 -8.56
N GLY A 709 11.34 -15.95 -7.79
CA GLY A 709 11.08 -16.03 -6.35
C GLY A 709 9.57 -16.13 -6.12
N ASP A 710 9.06 -15.24 -5.27
CA ASP A 710 7.66 -15.26 -4.83
C ASP A 710 6.71 -14.48 -5.75
N VAL A 711 7.18 -14.01 -6.91
CA VAL A 711 6.45 -13.09 -7.80
C VAL A 711 6.25 -13.70 -9.18
N ALA A 712 5.04 -13.59 -9.71
CA ALA A 712 4.73 -13.88 -11.10
C ALA A 712 3.85 -12.77 -11.69
N ILE A 713 4.10 -12.47 -12.97
CA ILE A 713 3.43 -11.39 -13.69
C ILE A 713 2.88 -11.95 -15.00
N TRP A 714 1.59 -11.73 -15.21
CA TRP A 714 0.90 -12.02 -16.45
C TRP A 714 0.48 -10.72 -17.13
N ARG A 715 0.41 -10.76 -18.47
CA ARG A 715 -0.10 -9.67 -19.28
C ARG A 715 -1.32 -10.15 -20.06
N LYS A 716 -2.44 -9.48 -19.88
CA LYS A 716 -3.65 -9.67 -20.70
C LYS A 716 -3.35 -9.23 -22.12
N ILE A 717 -3.73 -10.02 -23.13
CA ILE A 717 -3.55 -9.63 -24.53
C ILE A 717 -4.38 -8.38 -24.88
N ILE A 718 -4.02 -7.71 -25.98
CA ILE A 718 -4.61 -6.44 -26.38
C ILE A 718 -6.00 -6.56 -27.03
N ASN A 719 -6.35 -7.74 -27.56
CA ASN A 719 -7.68 -8.05 -28.10
C ASN A 719 -7.89 -9.56 -28.19
N GLY A 720 -9.12 -10.00 -28.47
CA GLY A 720 -9.48 -11.41 -28.54
C GLY A 720 -9.11 -12.15 -29.84
N LYS A 721 -8.56 -11.51 -30.89
CA LYS A 721 -8.38 -12.16 -32.20
C LYS A 721 -7.29 -13.23 -32.20
N SER A 722 -6.23 -13.04 -31.43
CA SER A 722 -5.12 -14.01 -31.30
C SER A 722 -5.41 -15.12 -30.28
N CYS A 723 -6.52 -15.03 -29.55
CA CYS A 723 -6.89 -15.94 -28.48
C CYS A 723 -7.57 -17.20 -29.03
N ARG A 724 -6.85 -18.31 -29.11
CA ARG A 724 -7.42 -19.61 -29.49
C ARG A 724 -8.00 -20.30 -28.26
N ARG A 725 -9.32 -20.28 -28.11
CA ARG A 725 -10.03 -20.99 -27.04
C ARG A 725 -10.63 -22.29 -27.57
N THR A 726 -10.36 -23.41 -26.92
CA THR A 726 -10.89 -24.74 -27.30
C THR A 726 -12.36 -24.93 -26.93
N SER A 727 -12.84 -24.28 -25.86
CA SER A 727 -14.26 -24.13 -25.49
C SER A 727 -14.35 -23.29 -24.21
N ALA A 728 -14.92 -22.09 -24.28
CA ALA A 728 -15.05 -21.22 -23.09
C ALA A 728 -16.46 -20.64 -22.99
N ASN A 729 -17.01 -20.61 -21.78
CA ASN A 729 -18.28 -19.96 -21.51
C ASN A 729 -18.11 -18.43 -21.61
N ILE A 730 -18.81 -17.78 -22.56
CA ILE A 730 -18.78 -16.33 -22.73
C ILE A 730 -20.04 -15.75 -22.10
N CYS A 731 -19.90 -14.65 -21.36
CA CYS A 731 -21.03 -14.01 -20.71
C CYS A 731 -22.05 -13.51 -21.75
N GLN A 732 -23.35 -13.75 -21.49
CA GLN A 732 -24.42 -13.36 -22.40
C GLN A 732 -24.79 -11.87 -22.30
N THR A 733 -24.50 -11.22 -21.15
CA THR A 733 -24.89 -9.83 -20.94
C THR A 733 -24.14 -8.89 -21.88
N LYS A 734 -24.88 -7.97 -22.50
CA LYS A 734 -24.29 -6.90 -23.34
C LYS A 734 -23.78 -5.73 -22.49
N ASP A 735 -24.34 -5.53 -21.30
CA ASP A 735 -23.91 -4.48 -20.38
C ASP A 735 -22.95 -5.06 -19.34
N THR A 736 -21.66 -4.88 -19.60
CA THR A 736 -20.56 -5.34 -18.74
C THR A 736 -20.29 -4.41 -17.56
N ASP A 737 -20.88 -3.21 -17.58
CA ASP A 737 -20.63 -2.13 -16.62
C ASP A 737 -21.79 -1.99 -15.62
N ASN A 738 -22.93 -2.67 -15.87
CA ASN A 738 -23.95 -2.92 -14.85
C ASN A 738 -23.44 -3.94 -13.81
N VAL A 739 -23.01 -3.42 -12.66
CA VAL A 739 -22.31 -4.21 -11.62
C VAL A 739 -22.93 -4.12 -10.23
N TRP A 740 -23.74 -3.10 -9.93
CA TRP A 740 -24.28 -2.88 -8.59
C TRP A 740 -25.19 -4.03 -8.14
N TYR A 741 -24.84 -4.70 -7.04
CA TYR A 741 -25.46 -5.94 -6.53
C TYR A 741 -25.66 -7.05 -7.58
N LYS A 742 -24.85 -7.07 -8.65
CA LYS A 742 -24.88 -8.14 -9.65
C LYS A 742 -24.00 -9.30 -9.22
N LYS A 743 -24.54 -10.51 -9.27
CA LYS A 743 -23.76 -11.73 -9.02
C LYS A 743 -22.68 -11.90 -10.10
N MET A 744 -21.52 -12.37 -9.67
CA MET A 744 -20.49 -12.86 -10.56
C MET A 744 -20.94 -14.18 -11.20
N GLU A 745 -20.50 -14.39 -12.43
CA GLU A 745 -20.82 -15.57 -13.23
C GLU A 745 -19.51 -16.24 -13.66
N ALA A 746 -19.50 -17.57 -13.74
CA ALA A 746 -18.37 -18.33 -14.26
C ALA A 746 -18.34 -18.28 -15.80
N CYS A 747 -18.16 -17.07 -16.33
CA CYS A 747 -18.07 -16.78 -17.75
C CYS A 747 -17.03 -15.69 -18.03
N ILE A 748 -16.46 -15.72 -19.23
CA ILE A 748 -15.48 -14.74 -19.69
C ILE A 748 -16.22 -13.54 -20.26
N THR A 749 -15.86 -12.34 -19.82
CA THR A 749 -16.37 -11.10 -20.39
C THR A 749 -15.82 -10.93 -21.82
N PRO A 750 -16.66 -10.73 -22.85
CA PRO A 750 -16.19 -10.59 -24.22
C PRO A 750 -15.37 -9.31 -24.39
N TYR A 751 -14.31 -9.39 -25.21
CA TYR A 751 -13.61 -8.18 -25.67
C TYR A 751 -14.54 -7.34 -26.55
N PRO A 752 -14.44 -6.00 -26.50
CA PRO A 752 -15.02 -5.17 -27.55
C PRO A 752 -14.48 -5.57 -28.93
N ASN A 753 -15.35 -5.49 -29.96
CA ASN A 753 -14.98 -5.83 -31.34
C ASN A 753 -13.86 -4.92 -31.86
N VAL A 754 -12.91 -5.51 -32.60
CA VAL A 754 -11.78 -4.82 -33.24
C VAL A 754 -11.69 -5.18 -34.72
N LYS A 755 -11.21 -4.24 -35.55
CA LYS A 755 -11.04 -4.43 -36.99
C LYS A 755 -9.75 -5.17 -37.33
N ASP A 756 -8.67 -4.89 -36.60
CA ASP A 756 -7.33 -5.43 -36.84
C ASP A 756 -6.78 -6.21 -35.64
N SER A 757 -5.76 -7.06 -35.86
CA SER A 757 -5.11 -7.84 -34.79
C SER A 757 -4.26 -6.98 -33.86
N ASP A 758 -3.87 -5.78 -34.29
CA ASP A 758 -3.00 -4.88 -33.54
C ASP A 758 -3.79 -3.78 -32.81
N GLU A 759 -5.11 -3.70 -33.04
CA GLU A 759 -5.99 -2.73 -32.37
C GLU A 759 -6.23 -3.13 -30.91
N VAL A 760 -6.09 -2.18 -29.99
CA VAL A 760 -6.45 -2.37 -28.58
C VAL A 760 -7.98 -2.41 -28.44
N ALA A 761 -8.51 -3.51 -27.90
CA ALA A 761 -9.94 -3.68 -27.73
C ALA A 761 -10.53 -2.60 -26.81
N GLY A 762 -11.56 -1.92 -27.32
CA GLY A 762 -12.18 -0.78 -26.62
C GLY A 762 -11.40 0.53 -26.73
N GLY A 763 -10.33 0.58 -27.53
CA GLY A 763 -9.57 1.78 -27.89
C GLY A 763 -8.29 1.99 -27.08
N GLU A 764 -7.27 2.52 -27.74
CA GLU A 764 -5.99 2.87 -27.11
C GLU A 764 -6.11 4.19 -26.32
N LEU A 765 -5.55 4.20 -25.11
CA LEU A 765 -5.52 5.39 -24.25
C LEU A 765 -4.21 6.14 -24.40
N LYS A 766 -4.26 7.48 -24.36
CA LYS A 766 -3.05 8.30 -24.26
C LYS A 766 -2.33 8.02 -22.93
N LYS A 767 -1.02 8.26 -22.91
CA LYS A 767 -0.21 8.19 -21.68
C LYS A 767 -0.58 9.33 -20.73
N PHE A 768 -0.54 9.09 -19.43
CA PHE A 768 -0.68 10.14 -18.42
C PHE A 768 0.55 11.07 -18.47
N PRO A 769 0.39 12.42 -18.34
CA PRO A 769 -0.81 13.16 -17.96
C PRO A 769 -1.74 13.57 -19.12
N ALA A 770 -1.35 13.42 -20.38
CA ALA A 770 -2.19 13.80 -21.53
C ALA A 770 -3.56 13.09 -21.52
N ARG A 771 -3.58 11.85 -21.01
CA ARG A 771 -4.79 11.05 -20.77
C ARG A 771 -5.91 11.79 -20.02
N LEU A 772 -5.55 12.69 -19.09
CA LEU A 772 -6.50 13.33 -18.18
C LEU A 772 -7.56 14.20 -18.89
N PHE A 773 -7.18 14.81 -20.01
CA PHE A 773 -8.04 15.68 -20.83
C PHE A 773 -8.25 15.17 -22.26
N ALA A 774 -7.58 14.08 -22.66
CA ALA A 774 -7.85 13.42 -23.93
C ALA A 774 -9.30 12.92 -23.97
N VAL A 775 -9.90 12.89 -25.17
CA VAL A 775 -11.24 12.35 -25.40
C VAL A 775 -11.21 10.83 -25.17
N PRO A 776 -11.97 10.30 -24.20
CA PRO A 776 -12.01 8.86 -23.91
C PRO A 776 -12.58 8.05 -25.09
N PRO A 777 -12.02 6.86 -25.39
CA PRO A 777 -12.51 6.00 -26.45
C PRO A 777 -14.01 5.71 -26.38
N ARG A 778 -14.58 5.48 -25.18
CA ARG A 778 -16.03 5.28 -25.01
C ARG A 778 -16.87 6.44 -25.51
N ILE A 779 -16.38 7.68 -25.40
CA ILE A 779 -17.06 8.87 -25.92
C ILE A 779 -16.89 8.94 -27.44
N SER A 780 -15.67 8.77 -27.95
CA SER A 780 -15.40 8.82 -29.40
C SER A 780 -16.10 7.71 -30.21
N LYS A 781 -16.46 6.61 -29.55
CA LYS A 781 -17.19 5.47 -30.13
C LYS A 781 -18.69 5.51 -29.79
N GLU A 782 -19.19 6.61 -29.24
CA GLU A 782 -20.62 6.84 -28.92
C GLU A 782 -21.21 5.76 -27.99
N MET A 783 -20.41 5.22 -27.07
CA MET A 783 -20.82 4.18 -26.12
C MET A 783 -21.44 4.76 -24.84
N VAL A 784 -21.40 6.08 -24.66
CA VAL A 784 -21.99 6.79 -23.51
C VAL A 784 -23.19 7.58 -24.03
N PRO A 785 -24.43 7.16 -23.73
CA PRO A 785 -25.63 7.86 -24.18
C PRO A 785 -25.60 9.33 -23.76
N GLY A 786 -25.95 10.23 -24.69
CA GLY A 786 -26.08 11.68 -24.42
C GLY A 786 -24.76 12.46 -24.28
N VAL A 787 -23.60 11.82 -24.40
CA VAL A 787 -22.29 12.50 -24.27
C VAL A 787 -21.55 12.50 -25.61
N THR A 788 -21.28 13.70 -26.15
CA THR A 788 -20.50 13.90 -27.37
C THR A 788 -19.08 14.36 -27.05
N VAL A 789 -18.23 14.43 -28.08
CA VAL A 789 -16.86 14.95 -27.93
C VAL A 789 -16.89 16.43 -27.53
N GLU A 790 -17.81 17.19 -28.10
CA GLU A 790 -18.00 18.61 -27.82
C GLU A 790 -18.46 18.83 -26.38
N SER A 791 -19.49 18.09 -25.94
CA SER A 791 -20.00 18.24 -24.56
C SER A 791 -18.95 17.83 -23.51
N TYR A 792 -18.11 16.83 -23.80
CA TYR A 792 -16.96 16.50 -22.96
C TYR A 792 -15.92 17.63 -22.89
N GLN A 793 -15.64 18.31 -23.99
CA GLN A 793 -14.72 19.45 -23.99
C GLN A 793 -15.30 20.66 -23.25
N GLU A 794 -16.61 20.88 -23.35
CA GLU A 794 -17.33 21.90 -22.59
C GLU A 794 -17.32 21.60 -21.09
N ASP A 795 -17.59 20.36 -20.69
CA ASP A 795 -17.49 19.89 -19.29
C ASP A 795 -16.10 20.20 -18.71
N ASN A 796 -15.03 19.92 -19.47
CA ASN A 796 -13.66 20.24 -19.06
C ASN A 796 -13.41 21.74 -18.83
N LYS A 797 -13.98 22.61 -19.68
CA LYS A 797 -13.86 24.07 -19.54
C LYS A 797 -14.66 24.55 -18.33
N LEU A 798 -15.87 24.00 -18.16
CA LEU A 798 -16.78 24.32 -17.08
C LEU A 798 -16.17 23.95 -15.71
N TRP A 799 -15.63 22.75 -15.55
CA TRP A 799 -15.02 22.33 -14.28
C TRP A 799 -13.77 23.12 -13.91
N LYS A 800 -12.97 23.54 -14.90
CA LYS A 800 -11.83 24.45 -14.64
C LYS A 800 -12.31 25.78 -14.06
N LYS A 801 -13.43 26.31 -14.56
CA LYS A 801 -14.07 27.53 -14.03
C LYS A 801 -14.60 27.29 -12.61
N HIS A 802 -15.39 26.24 -12.40
CA HIS A 802 -15.95 25.90 -11.09
C HIS A 802 -14.87 25.73 -10.02
N VAL A 803 -13.84 24.91 -10.29
CA VAL A 803 -12.74 24.67 -9.34
C VAL A 803 -11.95 25.95 -9.05
N THR A 804 -11.80 26.84 -10.03
CA THR A 804 -11.14 28.15 -9.81
C THR A 804 -11.97 29.03 -8.87
N SER A 805 -13.30 29.02 -8.99
CA SER A 805 -14.19 29.69 -8.04
C SER A 805 -14.12 29.07 -6.65
N TYR A 806 -14.19 27.74 -6.56
CA TYR A 806 -14.12 27.02 -5.29
C TYR A 806 -12.84 27.30 -4.50
N LYS A 807 -11.69 27.43 -5.17
CA LYS A 807 -10.42 27.80 -4.52
C LYS A 807 -10.45 29.19 -3.88
N ARG A 808 -11.30 30.10 -4.36
CA ARG A 808 -11.49 31.43 -3.76
C ARG A 808 -12.40 31.39 -2.54
N ILE A 809 -13.42 30.54 -2.57
CA ILE A 809 -14.39 30.40 -1.47
C ILE A 809 -13.79 29.57 -0.33
N VAL A 810 -13.12 28.48 -0.66
CA VAL A 810 -12.44 27.55 0.26
C VAL A 810 -10.94 27.64 0.02
N SER A 811 -10.28 28.57 0.71
CA SER A 811 -8.85 28.88 0.54
C SER A 811 -7.92 27.69 0.82
N LEU A 812 -8.38 26.70 1.59
CA LEU A 812 -7.64 25.46 1.88
C LEU A 812 -7.62 24.49 0.69
N LEU A 813 -8.51 24.64 -0.30
CA LEU A 813 -8.57 23.77 -1.47
C LEU A 813 -7.31 23.89 -2.35
N GLY A 814 -6.60 22.77 -2.53
CA GLY A 814 -5.32 22.72 -3.26
C GLY A 814 -4.08 22.89 -2.39
N THR A 815 -4.24 23.14 -1.08
CA THR A 815 -3.17 23.03 -0.08
C THR A 815 -2.95 21.57 0.33
N THR A 816 -1.99 21.30 1.21
CA THR A 816 -1.79 19.95 1.80
C THR A 816 -2.78 19.63 2.92
N ARG A 817 -3.71 20.53 3.26
CA ARG A 817 -4.73 20.30 4.30
C ARG A 817 -5.79 19.29 3.87
N TYR A 818 -6.15 19.28 2.59
CA TYR A 818 -7.08 18.31 2.01
C TYR A 818 -6.32 17.34 1.13
N HIS A 819 -6.32 16.07 1.51
CA HIS A 819 -5.66 15.01 0.80
C HIS A 819 -6.67 13.97 0.30
N ASN A 820 -7.55 13.50 1.19
CA ASN A 820 -8.62 12.57 0.87
C ASN A 820 -9.87 13.36 0.47
N ILE A 821 -10.13 13.46 -0.84
CA ILE A 821 -11.30 14.18 -1.36
C ILE A 821 -12.28 13.17 -1.95
N MET A 822 -13.57 13.42 -1.79
CA MET A 822 -14.63 12.63 -2.44
C MET A 822 -15.50 13.54 -3.28
N ASP A 823 -15.73 13.13 -4.52
CA ASP A 823 -16.75 13.71 -5.39
C ASP A 823 -17.93 12.76 -5.45
N MET A 824 -19.03 13.14 -4.79
CA MET A 824 -20.18 12.27 -4.55
C MET A 824 -21.06 12.07 -5.79
N ASN A 825 -20.93 12.94 -6.79
CA ASN A 825 -21.59 12.80 -8.10
C ASN A 825 -20.63 13.26 -9.20
N ALA A 826 -19.72 12.38 -9.57
CA ALA A 826 -18.55 12.73 -10.38
C ALA A 826 -18.85 12.97 -11.87
N GLY A 827 -19.97 12.47 -12.39
CA GLY A 827 -20.28 12.50 -13.82
C GLY A 827 -19.09 12.01 -14.67
N LEU A 828 -18.53 12.89 -15.51
CA LEU A 828 -17.38 12.59 -16.38
C LEU A 828 -16.01 12.73 -15.69
N GLY A 829 -15.97 12.94 -14.37
CA GLY A 829 -14.75 13.13 -13.57
C GLY A 829 -14.10 14.50 -13.75
N GLY A 830 -14.84 15.50 -14.24
CA GLY A 830 -14.31 16.82 -14.57
C GLY A 830 -13.80 17.60 -13.35
N PHE A 831 -14.46 17.49 -12.20
CA PHE A 831 -14.00 18.09 -10.94
C PHE A 831 -12.61 17.57 -10.55
N ALA A 832 -12.44 16.25 -10.47
CA ALA A 832 -11.16 15.64 -10.13
C ALA A 832 -10.08 15.95 -11.17
N ALA A 833 -10.43 16.00 -12.46
CA ALA A 833 -9.48 16.37 -13.50
C ALA A 833 -9.02 17.83 -13.42
N ALA A 834 -9.91 18.76 -13.06
CA ALA A 834 -9.57 20.16 -12.85
C ALA A 834 -8.78 20.40 -11.54
N LEU A 835 -8.89 19.49 -10.57
CA LEU A 835 -8.21 19.56 -9.28
C LEU A 835 -6.88 18.78 -9.22
N ASP A 836 -6.59 17.93 -10.22
CA ASP A 836 -5.44 16.99 -10.24
C ASP A 836 -4.13 17.61 -9.73
N SER A 837 -3.52 16.93 -8.77
CA SER A 837 -2.34 17.40 -8.06
C SER A 837 -1.67 16.23 -7.33
N PRO A 838 -0.33 16.19 -7.21
CA PRO A 838 0.38 15.15 -6.44
C PRO A 838 0.13 15.22 -4.93
N LYS A 839 -0.56 16.26 -4.45
CA LYS A 839 -0.83 16.51 -3.03
C LYS A 839 -2.12 15.88 -2.53
N LEU A 840 -2.98 15.37 -3.41
CA LEU A 840 -4.33 14.89 -3.09
C LEU A 840 -4.75 13.77 -4.03
N TRP A 841 -5.83 13.09 -3.68
CA TRP A 841 -6.54 12.18 -4.57
C TRP A 841 -8.05 12.36 -4.40
N VAL A 842 -8.81 11.94 -5.41
CA VAL A 842 -10.26 12.07 -5.42
C VAL A 842 -10.91 10.69 -5.59
N MET A 843 -11.76 10.31 -4.65
CA MET A 843 -12.73 9.22 -4.83
C MET A 843 -13.88 9.75 -5.70
N ASN A 844 -13.91 9.36 -6.96
CA ASN A 844 -14.99 9.74 -7.88
C ASN A 844 -16.15 8.75 -7.76
N VAL A 845 -17.26 9.17 -7.15
CA VAL A 845 -18.44 8.34 -7.01
C VAL A 845 -19.41 8.63 -8.15
N VAL A 846 -19.85 7.59 -8.85
CA VAL A 846 -20.93 7.68 -9.84
C VAL A 846 -22.17 7.01 -9.23
N PRO A 847 -23.21 7.79 -8.91
CA PRO A 847 -24.46 7.26 -8.38
C PRO A 847 -25.07 6.20 -9.29
N THR A 848 -25.61 5.13 -8.72
CA THR A 848 -26.27 4.03 -9.46
C THR A 848 -27.51 4.48 -10.23
N ILE A 849 -28.14 5.57 -9.80
CA ILE A 849 -29.30 6.19 -10.43
C ILE A 849 -28.93 7.24 -11.50
N ALA A 850 -27.64 7.56 -11.66
CA ALA A 850 -27.13 8.47 -12.69
C ALA A 850 -26.71 7.73 -13.96
N ASP A 851 -26.35 8.49 -15.00
CA ASP A 851 -25.79 7.93 -16.22
C ASP A 851 -24.48 7.18 -15.96
N ASN A 852 -24.34 6.02 -16.61
CA ASN A 852 -23.21 5.13 -16.45
C ASN A 852 -21.92 5.73 -17.05
N THR A 853 -21.23 6.54 -16.26
CA THR A 853 -20.09 7.38 -16.68
C THR A 853 -18.77 7.00 -16.02
N LEU A 854 -18.74 6.07 -15.06
CA LEU A 854 -17.52 5.70 -14.34
C LEU A 854 -16.44 5.11 -15.27
N GLY A 855 -16.84 4.45 -16.37
CA GLY A 855 -15.91 4.00 -17.40
C GLY A 855 -15.10 5.17 -18.01
N VAL A 856 -15.72 6.33 -18.19
CA VAL A 856 -15.07 7.57 -18.67
C VAL A 856 -14.05 8.07 -17.65
N VAL A 857 -14.44 8.13 -16.37
CA VAL A 857 -13.55 8.54 -15.26
C VAL A 857 -12.27 7.70 -15.26
N TYR A 858 -12.40 6.39 -15.38
CA TYR A 858 -11.26 5.48 -15.46
C TYR A 858 -10.45 5.67 -16.75
N GLU A 859 -11.07 5.88 -17.91
CA GLU A 859 -10.35 6.14 -19.17
C GLU A 859 -9.54 7.45 -19.13
N ARG A 860 -9.90 8.43 -18.28
CA ARG A 860 -9.09 9.63 -17.99
C ARG A 860 -7.87 9.36 -17.09
N GLY A 861 -7.82 8.20 -16.45
CA GLY A 861 -6.77 7.84 -15.49
C GLY A 861 -7.05 8.29 -14.06
N LEU A 862 -8.33 8.41 -13.71
CA LEU A 862 -8.81 8.68 -12.34
C LEU A 862 -9.35 7.38 -11.73
N ILE A 863 -9.55 7.37 -10.40
CA ILE A 863 -10.15 6.24 -9.68
C ILE A 863 -11.54 6.60 -9.15
N GLY A 864 -12.41 5.60 -9.04
CA GLY A 864 -13.77 5.83 -8.59
C GLY A 864 -14.57 4.54 -8.39
N ILE A 865 -15.83 4.69 -7.99
CA ILE A 865 -16.69 3.58 -7.58
C ILE A 865 -18.16 3.88 -7.89
N TYR A 866 -18.93 2.86 -8.26
CA TYR A 866 -20.40 2.99 -8.26
C TYR A 866 -20.91 2.89 -6.83
N HIS A 867 -21.89 3.72 -6.48
CA HIS A 867 -22.51 3.66 -5.17
C HIS A 867 -23.93 4.21 -5.20
N ASP A 868 -24.77 3.75 -4.28
CA ASP A 868 -26.09 4.30 -4.03
C ASP A 868 -26.11 5.03 -2.68
N TRP A 869 -26.30 6.35 -2.71
CA TRP A 869 -26.31 7.19 -1.51
C TRP A 869 -27.52 7.00 -0.60
N CYS A 870 -28.50 6.17 -0.99
CA CYS A 870 -29.56 5.73 -0.07
C CYS A 870 -29.08 4.67 0.94
N GLU A 871 -27.85 4.16 0.77
CA GLU A 871 -27.19 3.23 1.66
C GLU A 871 -25.83 3.79 2.13
N GLY A 872 -25.32 3.36 3.30
CA GLY A 872 -24.03 3.89 3.80
C GLY A 872 -22.85 3.45 2.93
N PHE A 873 -21.84 4.28 2.69
CA PHE A 873 -20.66 3.99 1.88
C PHE A 873 -19.72 2.99 2.57
N SER A 874 -19.06 2.09 1.80
CA SER A 874 -18.15 1.05 2.33
C SER A 874 -16.79 1.62 2.78
N THR A 875 -16.81 2.51 3.76
CA THR A 875 -15.65 3.18 4.37
C THR A 875 -15.84 3.37 5.87
N TYR A 876 -14.74 3.58 6.59
CA TYR A 876 -14.77 3.96 8.01
C TYR A 876 -15.24 5.42 8.19
N PRO A 877 -15.81 5.77 9.36
CA PRO A 877 -16.08 7.17 9.69
C PRO A 877 -14.83 8.04 9.62
N ARG A 878 -14.99 9.34 9.34
CA ARG A 878 -13.90 10.35 9.38
C ARG A 878 -12.75 10.02 8.42
N THR A 879 -13.08 9.64 7.19
CA THR A 879 -12.13 9.26 6.14
C THR A 879 -11.71 10.42 5.25
N TYR A 880 -12.66 11.28 4.86
CA TYR A 880 -12.43 12.32 3.84
C TYR A 880 -12.24 13.68 4.49
N ASP A 881 -11.33 14.48 3.96
CA ASP A 881 -11.09 15.85 4.41
C ASP A 881 -12.04 16.84 3.74
N LEU A 882 -12.49 16.53 2.51
CA LEU A 882 -13.45 17.34 1.76
C LEU A 882 -14.45 16.47 0.99
N LEU A 883 -15.73 16.82 1.09
CA LEU A 883 -16.79 16.27 0.26
C LEU A 883 -17.25 17.32 -0.75
N HIS A 884 -17.29 16.94 -2.02
CA HIS A 884 -17.87 17.72 -3.09
C HIS A 884 -19.09 16.98 -3.64
N ALA A 885 -20.17 17.71 -3.95
CA ALA A 885 -21.29 17.13 -4.68
C ALA A 885 -21.93 18.18 -5.60
N ASN A 886 -22.16 17.78 -6.85
CA ASN A 886 -22.85 18.59 -7.85
C ASN A 886 -24.19 17.95 -8.20
N ARG A 887 -25.28 18.68 -7.95
CA ARG A 887 -26.67 18.26 -8.20
C ARG A 887 -27.04 16.91 -7.58
N LEU A 888 -26.37 16.52 -6.50
CA LEU A 888 -26.59 15.24 -5.84
C LEU A 888 -27.99 15.18 -5.20
N PHE A 889 -28.41 16.25 -4.54
CA PHE A 889 -29.70 16.26 -3.84
C PHE A 889 -30.86 16.37 -4.83
N THR A 890 -30.70 17.11 -5.92
CA THR A 890 -31.65 17.06 -7.04
C THR A 890 -31.75 15.65 -7.65
N LEU A 891 -30.62 14.95 -7.82
CA LEU A 891 -30.59 13.59 -8.36
C LEU A 891 -31.33 12.58 -7.46
N TYR A 892 -31.23 12.75 -6.15
CA TYR A 892 -31.82 11.87 -5.14
C TYR A 892 -33.18 12.35 -4.62
N GLU A 893 -33.73 13.43 -5.19
CA GLU A 893 -35.06 13.92 -4.83
C GLU A 893 -36.08 12.81 -5.09
N ASP A 894 -36.95 12.57 -4.09
CA ASP A 894 -37.95 11.50 -4.07
C ASP A 894 -37.39 10.05 -4.17
N LYS A 895 -36.07 9.84 -4.01
CA LYS A 895 -35.46 8.50 -3.96
C LYS A 895 -35.16 8.03 -2.54
N CYS A 896 -34.59 8.90 -1.73
CA CYS A 896 -34.42 8.70 -0.30
C CYS A 896 -34.30 10.04 0.43
N GLU A 897 -34.38 9.98 1.75
CA GLU A 897 -34.38 11.16 2.60
C GLU A 897 -33.04 11.91 2.52
N PHE A 898 -33.10 13.24 2.35
CA PHE A 898 -31.90 14.09 2.40
C PHE A 898 -31.16 13.96 3.73
N GLU A 899 -31.90 13.68 4.80
CA GLU A 899 -31.37 13.39 6.13
C GLU A 899 -30.39 12.21 6.11
N ASP A 900 -30.72 11.12 5.42
CA ASP A 900 -29.87 9.93 5.36
C ASP A 900 -28.55 10.24 4.63
N ILE A 901 -28.62 10.96 3.51
CA ILE A 901 -27.44 11.39 2.74
C ILE A 901 -26.56 12.32 3.58
N LEU A 902 -27.15 13.31 4.25
CA LEU A 902 -26.40 14.27 5.06
C LEU A 902 -25.78 13.64 6.31
N LEU A 903 -26.42 12.65 6.93
CA LEU A 903 -25.85 11.87 8.02
C LEU A 903 -24.70 10.98 7.54
N GLU A 904 -24.81 10.40 6.35
CA GLU A 904 -23.71 9.65 5.74
C GLU A 904 -22.52 10.55 5.41
N MET A 905 -22.78 11.75 4.87
CA MET A 905 -21.77 12.79 4.68
C MET A 905 -21.10 13.16 6.00
N ASP A 906 -21.86 13.38 7.07
CA ASP A 906 -21.31 13.66 8.40
C ASP A 906 -20.41 12.51 8.87
N ARG A 907 -20.88 11.26 8.77
CA ARG A 907 -20.13 10.08 9.20
C ARG A 907 -18.78 9.98 8.51
N VAL A 908 -18.72 10.11 7.19
CA VAL A 908 -17.48 9.90 6.41
C VAL A 908 -16.55 11.10 6.40
N LEU A 909 -17.06 12.30 6.68
CA LEU A 909 -16.27 13.53 6.77
C LEU A 909 -15.49 13.60 8.08
N ARG A 910 -14.23 14.02 7.99
CA ARG A 910 -13.38 14.27 9.15
C ARG A 910 -13.87 15.45 9.97
N PRO A 911 -13.61 15.45 11.28
CA PRO A 911 -13.65 16.66 12.10
C PRO A 911 -12.96 17.83 11.41
N GLU A 912 -13.63 18.99 11.37
CA GLU A 912 -13.18 20.21 10.67
C GLU A 912 -12.97 20.04 9.15
N GLY A 913 -13.50 18.96 8.58
CA GLY A 913 -13.56 18.76 7.15
C GLY A 913 -14.59 19.70 6.50
N SER A 914 -14.43 19.91 5.20
CA SER A 914 -15.26 20.87 4.46
C SER A 914 -16.16 20.20 3.43
N ILE A 915 -17.27 20.85 3.14
CA ILE A 915 -18.28 20.39 2.19
C ILE A 915 -18.49 21.50 1.16
N ILE A 916 -18.56 21.12 -0.12
CA ILE A 916 -18.95 21.99 -1.21
C ILE A 916 -20.10 21.32 -1.96
N LEU A 917 -21.29 21.91 -1.88
CA LEU A 917 -22.47 21.48 -2.62
C LEU A 917 -22.83 22.53 -3.65
N ARG A 918 -23.07 22.08 -4.88
CA ARG A 918 -23.62 22.91 -5.95
C ARG A 918 -24.96 22.33 -6.36
N ASP A 919 -26.03 23.07 -6.15
CA ASP A 919 -27.39 22.62 -6.47
C ASP A 919 -28.35 23.81 -6.62
N GLY A 920 -29.60 23.56 -7.01
CA GLY A 920 -30.64 24.58 -7.06
C GLY A 920 -30.88 25.23 -5.69
N VAL A 921 -31.16 26.54 -5.67
CA VAL A 921 -31.36 27.30 -4.42
C VAL A 921 -32.45 26.71 -3.50
N GLU A 922 -33.54 26.19 -4.06
CA GLU A 922 -34.62 25.57 -3.28
C GLU A 922 -34.16 24.28 -2.59
N VAL A 923 -33.41 23.44 -3.31
CA VAL A 923 -32.81 22.20 -2.78
C VAL A 923 -31.78 22.51 -1.69
N LEU A 924 -30.90 23.49 -1.93
CA LEU A 924 -29.91 23.91 -0.94
C LEU A 924 -30.54 24.55 0.31
N ASN A 925 -31.71 25.17 0.19
CA ASN A 925 -32.46 25.64 1.35
C ASN A 925 -32.99 24.48 2.22
N LYS A 926 -33.46 23.39 1.59
CA LYS A 926 -33.83 22.15 2.31
C LYS A 926 -32.61 21.56 3.03
N VAL A 927 -31.47 21.46 2.33
CA VAL A 927 -30.20 20.97 2.89
C VAL A 927 -29.74 21.84 4.05
N ARG A 928 -29.75 23.17 3.91
CA ARG A 928 -29.37 24.13 4.96
C ARG A 928 -30.20 23.95 6.22
N LYS A 929 -31.50 23.69 6.10
CA LYS A 929 -32.40 23.44 7.23
C LYS A 929 -32.00 22.19 8.03
N ILE A 930 -31.60 21.12 7.35
CA ILE A 930 -31.14 19.88 8.00
C ILE A 930 -29.73 20.08 8.59
N ALA A 931 -28.83 20.73 7.85
CA ALA A 931 -27.45 21.01 8.26
C ALA A 931 -27.37 21.83 9.55
N ALA A 932 -28.34 22.71 9.80
CA ALA A 932 -28.47 23.43 11.08
C ALA A 932 -28.65 22.49 12.29
N GLY A 933 -29.18 21.28 12.08
CA GLY A 933 -29.28 20.23 13.09
C GLY A 933 -28.00 19.38 13.26
N LEU A 934 -27.10 19.39 12.27
CA LEU A 934 -25.87 18.58 12.23
C LEU A 934 -24.65 19.27 12.85
N ARG A 935 -24.85 20.48 13.42
CA ARG A 935 -23.77 21.30 14.00
C ARG A 935 -22.71 21.69 12.96
N TRP A 936 -23.11 21.88 11.71
CA TRP A 936 -22.21 22.40 10.68
C TRP A 936 -22.22 23.92 10.68
N GLU A 937 -21.05 24.51 10.46
CA GLU A 937 -20.95 25.94 10.14
C GLU A 937 -21.18 26.09 8.64
N THR A 938 -22.23 26.81 8.24
CA THR A 938 -22.70 26.83 6.84
C THR A 938 -22.66 28.23 6.24
N LYS A 939 -22.31 28.32 4.96
CA LYS A 939 -22.36 29.53 4.14
C LYS A 939 -22.99 29.22 2.79
N LEU A 940 -23.97 30.02 2.37
CA LEU A 940 -24.50 29.97 1.02
C LEU A 940 -23.87 31.10 0.20
N VAL A 941 -23.36 30.77 -0.98
CA VAL A 941 -22.62 31.68 -1.87
C VAL A 941 -23.29 31.67 -3.24
N ASP A 942 -23.28 32.83 -3.89
CA ASP A 942 -23.77 32.98 -5.25
C ASP A 942 -22.95 32.19 -6.26
N HIS A 943 -23.58 31.90 -7.40
CA HIS A 943 -22.90 31.34 -8.57
C HIS A 943 -21.79 32.28 -9.05
N GLU A 944 -20.72 31.75 -9.62
CA GLU A 944 -19.62 32.55 -10.16
C GLU A 944 -19.99 33.43 -11.37
N ASP A 945 -21.16 33.21 -11.95
CA ASP A 945 -21.74 34.02 -13.04
C ASP A 945 -22.71 35.09 -12.53
N GLY A 946 -22.89 35.18 -11.21
CA GLY A 946 -23.65 36.23 -10.55
C GLY A 946 -24.84 35.72 -9.73
N PRO A 947 -25.46 36.62 -8.96
CA PRO A 947 -26.51 36.30 -7.99
C PRO A 947 -27.85 35.90 -8.63
N LEU A 948 -28.07 36.18 -9.92
CA LEU A 948 -29.32 35.85 -10.61
C LEU A 948 -29.39 34.41 -11.10
N VAL A 949 -28.28 33.66 -11.06
CA VAL A 949 -28.27 32.24 -11.42
C VAL A 949 -28.96 31.44 -10.29
N PRO A 950 -29.98 30.60 -10.61
CA PRO A 950 -30.71 29.83 -9.59
C PRO A 950 -29.86 28.77 -8.87
N GLU A 951 -28.82 28.26 -9.53
CA GLU A 951 -27.86 27.35 -8.92
C GLU A 951 -26.95 28.12 -7.96
N LYS A 952 -26.75 27.60 -6.74
CA LYS A 952 -25.92 28.23 -5.71
C LYS A 952 -24.85 27.27 -5.21
N ILE A 953 -23.90 27.82 -4.46
CA ILE A 953 -22.82 27.05 -3.84
C ILE A 953 -23.03 27.09 -2.34
N PHE A 954 -23.34 25.95 -1.74
CA PHE A 954 -23.39 25.78 -0.29
C PHE A 954 -22.04 25.23 0.18
N VAL A 955 -21.41 25.93 1.11
CA VAL A 955 -20.17 25.53 1.75
C VAL A 955 -20.44 25.28 3.22
N ALA A 956 -19.88 24.20 3.77
CA ALA A 956 -19.95 23.95 5.20
C ALA A 956 -18.64 23.42 5.77
N VAL A 957 -18.45 23.63 7.07
CA VAL A 957 -17.38 23.03 7.86
C VAL A 957 -17.99 22.23 9.01
N LYS A 958 -17.58 20.97 9.12
CA LYS A 958 -18.10 20.07 10.17
C LYS A 958 -17.48 20.42 11.53
N GLN A 959 -18.34 20.77 12.50
CA GLN A 959 -17.97 20.76 13.91
C GLN A 959 -18.17 19.35 14.49
N TYR A 960 -17.53 19.05 15.62
CA TYR A 960 -17.56 17.71 16.20
C TYR A 960 -17.49 17.74 17.73
N VAL A 961 -17.89 16.63 18.34
CA VAL A 961 -17.78 16.37 19.77
C VAL A 961 -16.94 15.13 19.98
N VAL A 962 -16.15 15.13 21.06
CA VAL A 962 -15.24 14.06 21.42
C VAL A 962 -15.91 13.14 22.45
N GLU A 963 -15.60 11.84 22.37
CA GLU A 963 -16.00 10.86 23.37
C GLU A 963 -15.61 11.29 24.80
N GLY A 964 -16.61 11.37 25.68
CA GLY A 964 -16.46 11.71 27.10
C GLY A 964 -16.80 13.16 27.49
N ASP A 965 -17.10 14.03 26.54
CA ASP A 965 -17.54 15.42 26.81
C ASP A 965 -19.06 15.53 27.11
N GLU A 966 -19.79 14.42 27.07
CA GLU A 966 -21.26 14.41 27.25
C GLU A 966 -21.71 14.61 28.71
N ASP A 967 -20.81 14.41 29.68
CA ASP A 967 -21.13 14.45 31.11
C ASP A 967 -21.11 15.87 31.73
N GLN A 968 -20.80 16.93 30.98
CA GLN A 968 -20.74 18.30 31.54
C GLN A 968 -21.89 19.24 31.12
N ASN A 969 -22.67 18.90 30.09
CA ASN A 969 -23.70 19.81 29.55
C ASN A 969 -25.15 19.35 29.81
N THR A 970 -25.37 18.23 30.50
CA THR A 970 -26.71 17.71 30.82
C THR A 970 -27.16 18.02 32.25
N GLN A 971 -26.38 18.79 33.02
CA GLN A 971 -26.71 19.12 34.42
C GLN A 971 -27.26 20.53 34.65
N ASN A 972 -27.45 21.34 33.60
CA ASN A 972 -27.90 22.73 33.73
C ASN A 972 -29.20 23.10 32.99
N ASP A 973 -29.90 22.14 32.37
CA ASP A 973 -31.22 22.37 31.81
C ASP A 973 -32.19 21.28 32.30
N GLU A 974 -32.59 21.37 33.58
CA GLU A 974 -33.84 20.81 34.11
C GLU A 974 -34.91 21.91 34.19
#